data_AF-A0A1F6S3C9-F1
#
_entry.id   AF-A0A1F6S3C9-F1
#
_cell.length_a   1.000
_cell.length_b   1.000
_cell.length_c   1.000
_cell.angle_alpha   90.00
_cell.angle_beta   90.00
_cell.angle_gamma   90.00
#
_symmetry.space_group_name_H-M   'P 1'
#
loop_
_entity.id
_entity.type
_entity.pdbx_description
1 polymer ?
#
loop_
_entity_poly.entity_id
_entity_poly.type
_entity_poly.pdbx_seq_one_letter_code
_entity_poly.pdbx_strand_id
1 'polypeptide(L)'
;MIIYSKHNLNRKKEFQLLTTIERENSFLFSAKTSLRKESDIFLNSFFSKYENLLSANFSIIPVKPQRINDTKIKFEYKEDIFLEGLLLKSVIKGDREKFLKLSDNYLSFIKKNKIIEQPLSEEFKKIFGNYTKEKILCLHVGCIDLNLDNIIYDRKKNEYALIDYEWTFNFPIPYDYIIYRSFFYFYFKNRAYNPNRIISFDELLKFLGVQKKDYFGDFEYNFQKYVQGNNFTQSKDLYKKYIASIEKNNFSKINQGIYDVSLLIEQDKQKLKEALFQRENIINKLNREIRQKEEEIKKKVDSCKYEIAEALVPLYEKIKEKEKEIVLMRSSKFWILRNRYIKLQRFRSRHFVQLASKALETLSAGRYQKFWWAAGKYILHGWDYFKSRSRNEKPKKDYEIWIDKNEKWDRVEIKKEIGEFKYKPKISIITPVYSVDPKWLDKCIESVKNQFYENWELCLYNDASVKETTRACLRRWKGSDSRIKIKFGTKNQHISGASNEALKMATGEFVALLDNDDELAPIALFENVKLLNKHPEADFIYSDEDKIDEKGERVEPYFKPDWSPDLFLSQMYTCHLGVYRKTIIDEIGGFRKGYEGSQDYDLVLRFIEKTNREKIFHIPKILYHYRKKTNPITGNEKTEDHFSIKAKKALSEHLQRNKIEGTVLNGKFSKTYRIKRKIIGSPKISIVIPFRDKIEILEKCFESIFEKTKCRNFEIILVNNRSIEEKTLEFVSSISKREGIKIINYDKDFNFSAINNYAVSFCEGEYVLFLNNDTEIISPNWLDSMVEHIQRREIGAVGAKLLYSDNSIQHAGVIIGLGVADHAFNGFPSYKPGYFFQTDVIRNYSSVTAACMLTKKDLFLKMGGFNEKELPVAFNDVDYCLRLREDGYNIVYTPYALLYHHESMSRGDDNECDIKYKYPEKYNRIISERKYMEKKWKKYIVNDPFYSPNLTRGKKDFSIRI
;
A
#
# COMPACT_ATOMS: atom_id res chain seq x y z
N MET A 1 8.05 -17.44 20.19
CA MET A 1 7.12 -16.62 19.36
C MET A 1 6.88 -17.35 18.04
N ILE A 2 5.64 -17.53 17.61
CA ILE A 2 5.30 -18.11 16.30
C ILE A 2 5.37 -16.99 15.25
N ILE A 3 6.14 -17.21 14.18
CA ILE A 3 6.36 -16.22 13.10
C ILE A 3 5.52 -16.57 11.87
N TYR A 4 5.25 -17.86 11.67
CA TYR A 4 4.48 -18.39 10.54
C TYR A 4 3.76 -19.65 10.98
N SER A 5 2.57 -19.89 10.41
CA SER A 5 1.77 -21.08 10.68
C SER A 5 1.05 -21.53 9.41
N LYS A 6 1.08 -22.83 9.12
CA LYS A 6 0.37 -23.47 8.02
C LYS A 6 -0.26 -24.77 8.52
N HIS A 7 -1.53 -24.96 8.20
CA HIS A 7 -2.30 -26.18 8.51
C HIS A 7 -2.75 -26.84 7.20
N ASN A 8 -2.90 -28.16 7.21
CA ASN A 8 -3.18 -28.98 6.03
C ASN A 8 -4.52 -29.74 6.15
N LEU A 9 -5.61 -29.03 6.51
CA LEU A 9 -6.94 -29.60 6.78
C LEU A 9 -7.56 -30.38 5.61
N ASN A 10 -7.07 -30.18 4.38
CA ASN A 10 -7.56 -30.86 3.19
C ASN A 10 -7.08 -32.32 3.08
N ARG A 11 -6.08 -32.73 3.89
CA ARG A 11 -5.59 -34.12 3.93
C ARG A 11 -6.51 -35.02 4.77
N LYS A 12 -6.41 -36.34 4.59
CA LYS A 12 -7.05 -37.31 5.50
C LYS A 12 -6.64 -37.06 6.95
N LYS A 13 -7.51 -37.39 7.90
CA LYS A 13 -7.33 -37.12 9.34
C LYS A 13 -6.00 -37.64 9.87
N GLU A 14 -5.55 -38.81 9.42
CA GLU A 14 -4.26 -39.40 9.81
C GLU A 14 -3.02 -38.63 9.32
N PHE A 15 -3.17 -37.66 8.40
CA PHE A 15 -2.06 -36.87 7.83
C PHE A 15 -2.14 -35.37 8.16
N GLN A 16 -3.05 -34.96 9.06
CA GLN A 16 -3.28 -33.56 9.39
C GLN A 16 -2.27 -33.04 10.43
N LEU A 17 -1.35 -32.18 10.00
CA LEU A 17 -0.31 -31.56 10.80
C LEU A 17 -0.36 -30.02 10.67
N LEU A 18 -0.14 -29.34 11.78
CA LEU A 18 0.17 -27.92 11.86
C LEU A 18 1.69 -27.74 11.75
N THR A 19 2.16 -26.96 10.79
CA THR A 19 3.57 -26.57 10.68
C THR A 19 3.74 -25.11 11.11
N THR A 20 4.56 -24.85 12.12
CA THR A 20 4.88 -23.51 12.62
C THR A 20 6.37 -23.22 12.48
N ILE A 21 6.73 -21.96 12.23
CA ILE A 21 8.11 -21.47 12.41
C ILE A 21 8.15 -20.74 13.74
N GLU A 22 8.96 -21.26 14.66
CA GLU A 22 9.04 -20.82 16.05
C GLU A 22 10.41 -20.23 16.35
N ARG A 23 10.43 -19.12 17.08
CA ARG A 23 11.67 -18.48 17.58
C ARG A 23 11.85 -18.79 19.07
N GLU A 24 12.99 -19.38 19.41
CA GLU A 24 13.48 -19.65 20.77
C GLU A 24 14.92 -19.12 20.91
N ASN A 25 15.20 -18.22 21.86
CA ASN A 25 16.55 -17.74 22.21
C ASN A 25 17.46 -17.37 21.02
N SER A 26 16.92 -16.67 20.02
CA SER A 26 17.57 -16.24 18.76
C SER A 26 17.72 -17.31 17.67
N PHE A 27 17.27 -18.55 17.89
CA PHE A 27 17.22 -19.61 16.89
C PHE A 27 15.80 -19.80 16.34
N LEU A 28 15.72 -20.23 15.09
CA LEU A 28 14.47 -20.61 14.44
C LEU A 28 14.35 -22.13 14.38
N PHE A 29 13.12 -22.62 14.56
CA PHE A 29 12.77 -24.03 14.44
C PHE A 29 11.52 -24.17 13.59
N SER A 30 11.48 -25.21 12.76
CA SER A 30 10.24 -25.66 12.13
C SER A 30 9.61 -26.70 13.05
N ALA A 31 8.43 -26.44 13.59
CA ALA A 31 7.71 -27.39 14.42
C ALA A 31 6.53 -27.99 13.65
N LYS A 32 6.33 -29.30 13.79
CA LYS A 32 5.17 -30.02 13.29
C LYS A 32 4.37 -30.53 14.48
N THR A 33 3.08 -30.16 14.53
CA THR A 33 2.15 -30.52 15.60
C THR A 33 1.00 -31.32 15.00
N SER A 34 0.66 -32.44 15.62
CA SER A 34 -0.49 -33.26 15.26
C SER A 34 -1.78 -32.48 15.50
N LEU A 35 -2.68 -32.43 14.51
CA LEU A 35 -3.97 -31.73 14.67
C LEU A 35 -5.06 -32.63 15.26
N ARG A 36 -4.85 -33.95 15.20
CA ARG A 36 -5.80 -34.97 15.66
C ARG A 36 -5.06 -36.18 16.24
N LYS A 37 -5.74 -36.97 17.07
CA LYS A 37 -5.15 -38.18 17.64
C LYS A 37 -4.73 -39.18 16.56
N GLU A 38 -5.48 -39.25 15.47
CA GLU A 38 -5.20 -40.11 14.32
C GLU A 38 -3.89 -39.75 13.60
N SER A 39 -3.43 -38.49 13.69
CA SER A 39 -2.18 -38.03 13.06
C SER A 39 -0.93 -38.21 13.92
N ASP A 40 -1.07 -38.66 15.18
CA ASP A 40 0.07 -38.86 16.08
C ASP A 40 1.00 -39.96 15.56
N ILE A 41 0.47 -41.04 14.99
CA ILE A 41 1.26 -42.12 14.39
C ILE A 41 2.08 -41.58 13.21
N PHE A 42 1.46 -40.76 12.37
CA PHE A 42 2.13 -40.15 11.22
C PHE A 42 3.22 -39.16 11.65
N LEU A 43 2.96 -38.34 12.67
CA LEU A 43 3.97 -37.44 13.23
C LEU A 43 5.16 -38.22 13.82
N ASN A 44 4.88 -39.29 14.56
CA ASN A 44 5.92 -40.11 15.18
C ASN A 44 6.74 -40.92 14.16
N SER A 45 6.18 -41.19 12.97
CA SER A 45 6.90 -41.88 11.90
C SER A 45 8.10 -41.10 11.34
N PHE A 46 8.23 -39.79 11.62
CA PHE A 46 9.39 -39.00 11.17
C PHE A 46 10.72 -39.54 11.70
N PHE A 47 10.74 -40.11 12.92
CA PHE A 47 11.96 -40.68 13.49
C PHE A 47 12.41 -41.93 12.73
N SER A 48 11.49 -42.87 12.45
CA SER A 48 11.83 -44.06 11.67
C SER A 48 12.16 -43.73 10.22
N LYS A 49 11.48 -42.75 9.61
CA LYS A 49 11.82 -42.24 8.27
C LYS A 49 13.22 -41.63 8.21
N TYR A 50 13.59 -40.84 9.23
CA TYR A 50 14.93 -40.28 9.35
C TYR A 50 16.01 -41.36 9.44
N GLU A 51 15.83 -42.36 10.31
CA GLU A 51 16.77 -43.49 10.44
C GLU A 51 16.83 -44.34 9.16
N ASN A 52 15.71 -44.53 8.46
CA ASN A 52 15.67 -45.26 7.19
C ASN A 52 16.44 -44.52 6.08
N LEU A 53 16.36 -43.19 6.02
CA LEU A 53 17.14 -42.39 5.09
C LEU A 53 18.63 -42.42 5.43
N LEU A 54 18.99 -42.30 6.71
CA LEU A 54 20.39 -42.37 7.14
C LEU A 54 21.03 -43.73 6.85
N SER A 55 20.36 -44.83 7.22
CA SER A 55 20.86 -46.19 7.02
C SER A 55 21.02 -46.57 5.54
N ALA A 56 20.24 -45.93 4.65
CA ALA A 56 20.37 -46.11 3.21
C ALA A 56 21.51 -45.28 2.56
N ASN A 57 22.31 -44.58 3.37
CA ASN A 57 23.39 -43.69 2.93
C ASN A 57 22.90 -42.66 1.88
N PHE A 58 21.79 -42.00 2.19
CA PHE A 58 21.12 -41.09 1.28
C PHE A 58 22.01 -39.89 0.94
N SER A 59 22.09 -39.56 -0.35
CA SER A 59 22.93 -38.50 -0.93
C SER A 59 22.63 -37.09 -0.41
N ILE A 60 21.45 -36.84 0.13
CA ILE A 60 21.00 -35.57 0.71
C ILE A 60 20.69 -35.81 2.18
N ILE A 61 21.29 -35.03 3.08
CA ILE A 61 21.19 -35.26 4.52
C ILE A 61 19.83 -34.77 5.03
N PRO A 62 18.96 -35.63 5.57
CA PRO A 62 17.71 -35.18 6.17
C PRO A 62 17.96 -34.41 7.46
N VAL A 63 17.19 -33.36 7.73
CA VAL A 63 17.29 -32.63 9.00
C VAL A 63 16.77 -33.50 10.14
N LYS A 64 17.55 -33.66 11.22
CA LYS A 64 17.18 -34.51 12.36
C LYS A 64 15.91 -34.02 13.07
N PRO A 65 14.90 -34.89 13.27
CA PRO A 65 13.72 -34.56 14.07
C PRO A 65 14.07 -34.60 15.57
N GLN A 66 13.50 -33.68 16.35
CA GLN A 66 13.62 -33.63 17.80
C GLN A 66 12.22 -33.70 18.43
N ARG A 67 12.04 -34.58 19.41
CA ARG A 67 10.75 -34.72 20.12
C ARG A 67 10.60 -33.58 21.12
N ILE A 68 9.47 -32.87 21.06
CA ILE A 68 9.05 -31.96 22.13
C ILE A 68 8.09 -32.70 23.06
N ASN A 69 7.05 -33.33 22.51
CA ASN A 69 6.12 -34.22 23.19
C ASN A 69 5.47 -35.16 22.17
N ASP A 70 4.53 -36.01 22.58
CA ASP A 70 3.92 -37.04 21.71
C ASP A 70 3.10 -36.48 20.54
N THR A 71 2.71 -35.21 20.63
CA THR A 71 1.92 -34.51 19.61
C THR A 71 2.72 -33.43 18.88
N LYS A 72 4.02 -33.25 19.18
CA LYS A 72 4.84 -32.17 18.62
C LYS A 72 6.31 -32.57 18.47
N ILE A 73 6.83 -32.38 17.26
CA ILE A 73 8.27 -32.49 16.94
C ILE A 73 8.79 -31.17 16.38
N LYS A 74 10.10 -30.94 16.47
CA LYS A 74 10.79 -29.80 15.85
C LYS A 74 12.00 -30.22 15.04
N PHE A 75 12.33 -29.39 14.05
CA PHE A 75 13.49 -29.48 13.18
C PHE A 75 14.29 -28.18 13.28
N GLU A 76 15.60 -28.27 13.13
CA GLU A 76 16.45 -27.09 12.95
C GLU A 76 16.01 -26.34 11.68
N TYR A 77 15.70 -25.05 11.80
CA TYR A 77 15.33 -24.24 10.65
C TYR A 77 16.57 -23.79 9.87
N LYS A 78 16.66 -24.15 8.59
CA LYS A 78 17.77 -23.77 7.71
C LYS A 78 17.43 -22.50 6.93
N GLU A 79 18.00 -21.37 7.33
CA GLU A 79 17.91 -20.09 6.59
C GLU A 79 18.91 -20.07 5.41
N ASP A 80 18.58 -20.75 4.31
CA ASP A 80 19.40 -20.65 3.08
C ASP A 80 18.57 -20.83 1.80
N ILE A 81 19.23 -20.89 0.64
CA ILE A 81 18.58 -20.88 -0.67
C ILE A 81 18.08 -22.29 -1.03
N PHE A 82 16.77 -22.41 -1.24
CA PHE A 82 16.14 -23.60 -1.83
C PHE A 82 16.69 -23.90 -3.23
N LEU A 83 16.83 -25.18 -3.58
CA LEU A 83 17.25 -25.59 -4.91
C LEU A 83 16.28 -25.09 -5.99
N GLU A 84 14.97 -25.10 -5.72
CA GLU A 84 13.95 -24.42 -6.54
C GLU A 84 14.31 -22.94 -6.77
N GLY A 85 14.70 -22.23 -5.71
CA GLY A 85 15.08 -20.82 -5.79
C GLY A 85 16.34 -20.58 -6.64
N LEU A 86 17.29 -21.52 -6.66
CA LEU A 86 18.46 -21.45 -7.55
C LEU A 86 18.08 -21.69 -9.01
N LEU A 87 17.25 -22.69 -9.29
CA LEU A 87 16.75 -22.97 -10.63
C LEU A 87 15.90 -21.83 -11.17
N LEU A 88 15.01 -21.27 -10.34
CA LEU A 88 14.17 -20.13 -10.69
C LEU A 88 15.02 -18.88 -11.01
N LYS A 89 16.10 -18.63 -10.25
CA LYS A 89 17.04 -17.55 -10.57
C LYS A 89 17.67 -17.72 -11.95
N SER A 90 17.98 -18.95 -12.38
CA SER A 90 18.47 -19.21 -13.73
C SER A 90 17.38 -18.96 -14.78
N VAL A 91 16.13 -19.35 -14.51
CA VAL A 91 14.96 -19.02 -15.35
C VAL A 91 14.78 -17.52 -15.54
N ILE A 92 14.78 -16.76 -14.44
CA ILE A 92 14.62 -15.31 -14.46
C ILE A 92 15.77 -14.64 -15.23
N LYS A 93 17.00 -15.16 -15.11
CA LYS A 93 18.18 -14.61 -15.81
C LYS A 93 18.31 -15.04 -17.27
N GLY A 94 17.47 -15.93 -17.77
CA GLY A 94 17.66 -16.50 -19.11
C GLY A 94 18.88 -17.42 -19.21
N ASP A 95 19.45 -17.88 -18.08
CA ASP A 95 20.69 -18.64 -18.03
C ASP A 95 20.43 -20.15 -18.17
N ARG A 96 20.33 -20.59 -19.44
CA ARG A 96 20.06 -21.99 -19.79
C ARG A 96 21.13 -22.94 -19.27
N GLU A 97 22.40 -22.57 -19.43
CA GLU A 97 23.52 -23.45 -19.07
C GLU A 97 23.54 -23.72 -17.56
N LYS A 98 23.37 -22.67 -16.76
CA LYS A 98 23.28 -22.82 -15.30
C LYS A 98 22.05 -23.59 -14.86
N PHE A 99 20.91 -23.40 -15.53
CA PHE A 99 19.70 -24.17 -15.26
C PHE A 99 19.93 -25.66 -15.51
N LEU A 100 20.53 -26.02 -16.63
CA LEU A 100 20.87 -27.40 -16.98
C LEU A 100 21.89 -27.99 -16.01
N LYS A 101 22.94 -27.25 -15.64
CA LYS A 101 23.94 -27.67 -14.65
C LYS A 101 23.33 -27.96 -13.28
N LEU A 102 22.43 -27.10 -12.80
CA LEU A 102 21.73 -27.34 -11.53
C LEU A 102 20.79 -28.55 -11.62
N SER A 103 20.15 -28.75 -12.76
CA SER A 103 19.26 -29.89 -13.00
C SER A 103 20.05 -31.22 -13.08
N ASP A 104 21.23 -31.19 -13.69
CA ASP A 104 22.15 -32.34 -13.75
C ASP A 104 22.78 -32.65 -12.38
N ASN A 105 23.10 -31.62 -11.60
CA ASN A 105 23.52 -31.81 -10.21
C ASN A 105 22.43 -32.50 -9.38
N TYR A 106 21.17 -32.07 -9.54
CA TYR A 106 20.03 -32.73 -8.90
C TYR A 106 19.92 -34.20 -9.31
N LEU A 107 20.00 -34.51 -10.61
CA LEU A 107 20.01 -35.88 -11.12
C LEU A 107 21.16 -36.71 -10.52
N SER A 108 22.35 -36.12 -10.43
CA SER A 108 23.53 -36.75 -9.83
C SER A 108 23.31 -37.10 -8.36
N PHE A 109 22.59 -36.27 -7.59
CA PHE A 109 22.21 -36.62 -6.21
C PHE A 109 21.28 -37.83 -6.20
N ILE A 110 20.22 -37.82 -7.01
CA ILE A 110 19.30 -38.95 -7.09
C ILE A 110 20.04 -40.26 -7.43
N LYS A 111 20.94 -40.23 -8.41
CA LYS A 111 21.73 -41.39 -8.86
C LYS A 111 22.78 -41.89 -7.86
N LYS A 112 23.21 -41.06 -6.89
CA LYS A 112 24.12 -41.49 -5.82
C LYS A 112 23.46 -42.37 -4.78
N ASN A 113 22.14 -42.33 -4.67
CA ASN A 113 21.40 -43.21 -3.77
C ASN A 113 21.35 -44.63 -4.34
N LYS A 114 21.10 -45.62 -3.47
CA LYS A 114 20.94 -47.02 -3.90
C LYS A 114 19.71 -47.18 -4.81
N ILE A 115 19.96 -47.43 -6.09
CA ILE A 115 18.94 -47.78 -7.09
C ILE A 115 18.96 -49.30 -7.28
N ILE A 116 17.78 -49.90 -7.25
CA ILE A 116 17.59 -51.34 -7.41
C ILE A 116 16.59 -51.62 -8.53
N GLU A 117 16.81 -52.68 -9.29
CA GLU A 117 15.89 -53.12 -10.32
C GLU A 117 14.98 -54.23 -9.77
N GLN A 118 13.68 -53.96 -9.71
CA GLN A 118 12.70 -54.92 -9.19
C GLN A 118 11.29 -54.62 -9.72
N PRO A 119 10.35 -55.58 -9.63
CA PRO A 119 8.93 -55.29 -9.85
C PRO A 119 8.38 -54.30 -8.82
N LEU A 120 7.28 -53.62 -9.17
CA LEU A 120 6.55 -52.76 -8.24
C LEU A 120 5.87 -53.61 -7.17
N SER A 121 6.12 -53.29 -5.90
CA SER A 121 5.57 -54.06 -4.77
C SER A 121 4.07 -53.88 -4.62
N GLU A 122 3.42 -54.77 -3.88
CA GLU A 122 1.98 -54.66 -3.58
C GLU A 122 1.67 -53.40 -2.75
N GLU A 123 2.58 -52.96 -1.88
CA GLU A 123 2.47 -51.71 -1.13
C GLU A 123 2.50 -50.49 -2.06
N PHE A 124 3.38 -50.50 -3.08
CA PHE A 124 3.40 -49.46 -4.10
C PHE A 124 2.05 -49.41 -4.83
N LYS A 125 1.55 -50.56 -5.28
CA LYS A 125 0.29 -50.66 -6.05
C LYS A 125 -0.92 -50.15 -5.26
N LYS A 126 -0.95 -50.37 -3.93
CA LYS A 126 -2.01 -49.85 -3.04
C LYS A 126 -2.08 -48.32 -3.01
N ILE A 127 -0.95 -47.63 -3.17
CA ILE A 127 -0.88 -46.17 -3.06
C ILE A 127 -0.89 -45.48 -4.43
N PHE A 128 -0.13 -46.01 -5.38
CA PHE A 128 0.11 -45.37 -6.69
C PHE A 128 -0.67 -46.01 -7.84
N GLY A 129 -1.41 -47.10 -7.59
CA GLY A 129 -2.21 -47.81 -8.59
C GLY A 129 -1.51 -49.05 -9.17
N ASN A 130 -2.31 -49.95 -9.76
CA ASN A 130 -1.81 -51.22 -10.30
C ASN A 130 -1.18 -51.03 -11.68
N TYR A 131 0.08 -51.43 -11.84
CA TYR A 131 0.81 -51.36 -13.09
C TYR A 131 1.66 -52.62 -13.31
N THR A 132 1.56 -53.21 -14.50
CA THR A 132 2.22 -54.44 -14.90
C THR A 132 3.50 -54.13 -15.67
N LYS A 133 4.63 -54.05 -14.96
CA LYS A 133 5.97 -54.11 -15.56
C LYS A 133 6.83 -55.08 -14.78
N GLU A 134 7.56 -55.93 -15.50
CA GLU A 134 8.33 -57.03 -14.91
C GLU A 134 9.49 -56.53 -14.04
N LYS A 135 10.20 -55.47 -14.45
CA LYS A 135 11.27 -54.83 -13.68
C LYS A 135 11.39 -53.33 -13.99
N ILE A 136 11.54 -52.50 -12.96
CA ILE A 136 11.75 -51.04 -13.05
C ILE A 136 12.87 -50.64 -12.08
N LEU A 137 13.73 -49.71 -12.50
CA LEU A 137 14.71 -49.08 -11.62
C LEU A 137 14.00 -48.21 -10.57
N CYS A 138 14.18 -48.56 -9.30
CA CYS A 138 13.56 -47.93 -8.17
C CYS A 138 14.60 -47.41 -7.20
N LEU A 139 14.33 -46.26 -6.59
CA LEU A 139 15.06 -45.79 -5.43
C LEU A 139 14.72 -46.74 -4.25
N HIS A 140 15.72 -47.38 -3.65
CA HIS A 140 15.52 -48.42 -2.63
C HIS A 140 14.69 -47.94 -1.44
N VAL A 141 14.96 -46.74 -0.95
CA VAL A 141 14.10 -46.03 0.01
C VAL A 141 13.27 -45.02 -0.77
N GLY A 142 11.98 -45.30 -0.94
CA GLY A 142 11.07 -44.47 -1.74
C GLY A 142 10.74 -43.14 -1.06
N CYS A 143 11.56 -42.11 -1.26
CA CYS A 143 11.25 -40.75 -0.82
C CYS A 143 10.76 -39.90 -2.00
N ILE A 144 9.48 -39.54 -2.00
CA ILE A 144 8.90 -38.67 -3.04
C ILE A 144 8.95 -37.18 -2.69
N ASP A 145 9.35 -36.85 -1.47
CA ASP A 145 9.52 -35.47 -1.01
C ASP A 145 10.85 -34.84 -1.45
N LEU A 146 11.56 -35.46 -2.39
CA LEU A 146 12.74 -34.89 -3.06
C LEU A 146 12.38 -33.77 -4.06
N ASN A 147 11.26 -33.08 -3.84
CA ASN A 147 10.89 -31.91 -4.59
C ASN A 147 11.93 -30.79 -4.36
N LEU A 148 12.12 -29.96 -5.37
CA LEU A 148 13.18 -28.94 -5.39
C LEU A 148 13.01 -27.88 -4.29
N ASP A 149 11.81 -27.71 -3.73
CA ASP A 149 11.49 -26.79 -2.64
C ASP A 149 11.61 -27.40 -1.23
N ASN A 150 11.91 -28.69 -1.14
CA ASN A 150 12.25 -29.38 0.12
C ASN A 150 13.77 -29.53 0.30
N ILE A 151 14.57 -29.11 -0.68
CA ILE A 151 16.02 -29.23 -0.67
C ILE A 151 16.64 -27.84 -0.51
N ILE A 152 17.42 -27.65 0.55
CA ILE A 152 18.16 -26.41 0.83
C ILE A 152 19.66 -26.66 0.66
N TYR A 153 20.35 -25.70 0.04
CA TYR A 153 21.81 -25.70 0.00
C TYR A 153 22.36 -24.93 1.21
N ASP A 154 22.97 -25.62 2.16
CA ASP A 154 23.63 -25.04 3.33
C ASP A 154 25.02 -24.53 2.93
N ARG A 155 25.14 -23.21 2.72
CA ARG A 155 26.41 -22.59 2.31
C ARG A 155 27.52 -22.70 3.36
N LYS A 156 27.17 -22.87 4.65
CA LYS A 156 28.18 -22.98 5.72
C LYS A 156 28.86 -24.34 5.71
N LYS A 157 28.09 -25.38 5.39
CA LYS A 157 28.58 -26.76 5.31
C LYS A 157 28.95 -27.19 3.89
N ASN A 158 28.58 -26.39 2.89
CA ASN A 158 28.72 -26.72 1.47
C ASN A 158 28.00 -28.05 1.11
N GLU A 159 26.83 -28.27 1.70
CA GLU A 159 26.06 -29.52 1.62
C GLU A 159 24.59 -29.25 1.32
N TYR A 160 23.88 -30.23 0.78
CA TYR A 160 22.42 -30.16 0.59
C TYR A 160 21.70 -30.86 1.74
N ALA A 161 20.67 -30.22 2.27
CA ALA A 161 19.84 -30.74 3.34
C ALA A 161 18.38 -30.92 2.88
N LEU A 162 17.76 -32.02 3.28
CA LEU A 162 16.35 -32.32 3.04
C LEU A 162 15.54 -31.90 4.27
N ILE A 163 14.72 -30.86 4.12
CA ILE A 163 13.99 -30.24 5.24
C ILE A 163 12.58 -30.81 5.45
N ASP A 164 12.06 -31.53 4.47
CA ASP A 164 10.79 -32.23 4.58
C ASP A 164 10.89 -33.61 3.94
N TYR A 165 10.35 -34.62 4.62
CA TYR A 165 10.41 -36.03 4.24
C TYR A 165 9.21 -36.78 4.83
N GLU A 166 8.06 -36.11 4.82
CA GLU A 166 6.75 -36.64 5.20
C GLU A 166 6.43 -37.94 4.45
N TRP A 167 6.79 -38.00 3.18
CA TRP A 167 6.47 -39.09 2.26
C TRP A 167 7.71 -39.89 1.88
N THR A 168 8.31 -40.46 2.92
CA THR A 168 9.31 -41.52 2.82
C THR A 168 8.63 -42.86 3.10
N PHE A 169 8.77 -43.79 2.17
CA PHE A 169 8.20 -45.13 2.22
C PHE A 169 9.30 -46.19 2.38
N ASN A 170 8.93 -47.30 3.02
CA ASN A 170 9.82 -48.45 3.21
C ASN A 170 9.83 -49.40 2.01
N PHE A 171 9.09 -49.06 0.94
CA PHE A 171 9.12 -49.79 -0.32
C PHE A 171 9.76 -48.91 -1.42
N PRO A 172 10.37 -49.53 -2.44
CA PRO A 172 11.05 -48.78 -3.51
C PRO A 172 10.07 -48.05 -4.44
N ILE A 173 10.47 -46.88 -4.94
CA ILE A 173 9.67 -46.06 -5.86
C ILE A 173 10.46 -45.79 -7.15
N PRO A 174 9.85 -45.84 -8.35
CA PRO A 174 10.54 -45.56 -9.60
C PRO A 174 11.29 -44.22 -9.56
N TYR A 175 12.60 -44.25 -9.76
CA TYR A 175 13.42 -43.05 -9.60
C TYR A 175 13.13 -42.01 -10.70
N ASP A 176 12.79 -42.45 -11.91
CA ASP A 176 12.33 -41.60 -13.01
C ASP A 176 11.07 -40.81 -12.66
N TYR A 177 10.15 -41.43 -11.90
CA TYR A 177 8.94 -40.75 -11.43
C TYR A 177 9.26 -39.64 -10.42
N ILE A 178 10.25 -39.86 -9.54
CA ILE A 178 10.70 -38.84 -8.59
C ILE A 178 11.27 -37.63 -9.35
N ILE A 179 12.11 -37.86 -10.35
CA ILE A 179 12.70 -36.79 -11.17
C ILE A 179 11.60 -36.04 -11.94
N TYR A 180 10.69 -36.79 -12.59
CA TYR A 180 9.53 -36.22 -13.29
C TYR A 180 8.73 -35.32 -12.36
N ARG A 181 8.34 -35.83 -11.18
CA ARG A 181 7.54 -35.12 -10.19
C ARG A 181 8.20 -33.81 -9.75
N SER A 182 9.49 -33.86 -9.40
CA SER A 182 10.22 -32.68 -8.91
C SER A 182 10.24 -31.53 -9.92
N PHE A 183 10.53 -31.83 -11.20
CA PHE A 183 10.53 -30.79 -12.24
C PHE A 183 9.14 -30.40 -12.69
N PHE A 184 8.18 -31.33 -12.68
CA PHE A 184 6.80 -31.02 -12.97
C PHE A 184 6.22 -29.98 -11.99
N TYR A 185 6.44 -30.17 -10.68
CA TYR A 185 6.06 -29.18 -9.67
C TYR A 185 6.77 -27.84 -9.86
N PHE A 186 8.06 -27.85 -10.23
CA PHE A 186 8.80 -26.63 -10.53
C PHE A 186 8.19 -25.85 -11.70
N TYR A 187 7.92 -26.50 -12.84
CA TYR A 187 7.33 -25.85 -14.02
C TYR A 187 5.95 -25.30 -13.71
N PHE A 188 5.15 -26.04 -12.94
CA PHE A 188 3.82 -25.60 -12.57
C PHE A 188 3.80 -24.40 -11.63
N LYS A 189 4.54 -24.48 -10.51
CA LYS A 189 4.58 -23.45 -9.47
C LYS A 189 5.18 -22.15 -10.01
N ASN A 190 6.09 -22.25 -10.98
CA ASN A 190 6.82 -21.13 -11.56
C ASN A 190 6.32 -20.73 -12.97
N ARG A 191 5.12 -21.15 -13.39
CA ARG A 191 4.57 -20.88 -14.74
C ARG A 191 4.51 -19.39 -15.10
N ALA A 192 4.34 -18.50 -14.12
CA ALA A 192 4.33 -17.04 -14.32
C ALA A 192 5.66 -16.50 -14.88
N TYR A 193 6.77 -17.19 -14.63
CA TYR A 193 8.10 -16.84 -15.15
C TYR A 193 8.44 -17.53 -16.47
N ASN A 194 7.51 -18.33 -17.00
CA ASN A 194 7.62 -19.11 -18.24
C ASN A 194 8.96 -19.87 -18.39
N PRO A 195 9.22 -20.92 -17.57
CA PRO A 195 10.44 -21.74 -17.69
C PRO A 195 10.66 -22.32 -19.09
N ASN A 196 9.56 -22.57 -19.83
CA ASN A 196 9.59 -23.03 -21.22
C ASN A 196 10.32 -22.08 -22.18
N ARG A 197 10.58 -20.81 -21.78
CA ARG A 197 11.42 -19.89 -22.54
C ARG A 197 12.89 -20.35 -22.62
N ILE A 198 13.38 -21.05 -21.61
CA ILE A 198 14.78 -21.50 -21.54
C ILE A 198 14.93 -22.91 -22.11
N ILE A 199 14.04 -23.81 -21.72
CA ILE A 199 13.98 -25.20 -22.17
C ILE A 199 12.56 -25.70 -21.94
N SER A 200 11.99 -26.42 -22.90
CA SER A 200 10.65 -26.99 -22.68
C SER A 200 10.71 -28.11 -21.65
N PHE A 201 9.59 -28.41 -20.99
CA PHE A 201 9.54 -29.50 -20.02
C PHE A 201 9.97 -30.85 -20.63
N ASP A 202 9.53 -31.16 -21.85
CA ASP A 202 9.89 -32.40 -22.54
C ASP A 202 11.38 -32.43 -22.95
N GLU A 203 11.94 -31.29 -23.38
CA GLU A 203 13.38 -31.16 -23.66
C GLU A 203 14.23 -31.35 -22.40
N LEU A 204 13.75 -30.85 -21.25
CA LEU A 204 14.44 -31.05 -19.97
C LEU A 204 14.41 -32.51 -19.55
N LEU A 205 13.26 -33.18 -19.64
CA LEU A 205 13.18 -34.61 -19.33
C LEU A 205 14.13 -35.43 -20.23
N LYS A 206 14.19 -35.09 -21.53
CA LYS A 206 15.14 -35.70 -22.47
C LYS A 206 16.60 -35.45 -22.06
N PHE A 207 16.94 -34.22 -21.64
CA PHE A 207 18.27 -33.88 -21.14
C PHE A 207 18.65 -34.69 -19.90
N LEU A 208 17.70 -34.90 -18.98
CA LEU A 208 17.91 -35.68 -17.76
C LEU A 208 17.90 -37.21 -17.99
N GLY A 209 17.69 -37.65 -19.24
CA GLY A 209 17.57 -39.08 -19.58
C GLY A 209 16.28 -39.74 -19.07
N VAL A 210 15.27 -38.94 -18.69
CA VAL A 210 13.99 -39.45 -18.19
C VAL A 210 13.00 -39.53 -19.35
N GLN A 211 12.62 -40.74 -19.73
CA GLN A 211 11.57 -40.92 -20.72
C GLN A 211 10.21 -40.74 -20.04
N LYS A 212 9.46 -39.70 -20.44
CA LYS A 212 8.08 -39.48 -19.98
C LYS A 212 7.25 -40.74 -20.24
N LYS A 213 6.56 -41.22 -19.21
CA LYS A 213 5.66 -42.37 -19.27
C LYS A 213 4.24 -41.89 -19.00
N ASP A 214 3.28 -42.38 -19.77
CA ASP A 214 1.87 -41.96 -19.66
C ASP A 214 1.31 -42.18 -18.24
N TYR A 215 1.84 -43.19 -17.55
CA TYR A 215 1.42 -43.58 -16.21
C TYR A 215 1.98 -42.74 -15.06
N PHE A 216 2.94 -41.83 -15.29
CA PHE A 216 3.42 -40.96 -14.22
C PHE A 216 2.35 -39.97 -13.74
N GLY A 217 1.45 -39.55 -14.63
CA GLY A 217 0.28 -38.76 -14.24
C GLY A 217 -0.67 -39.54 -13.33
N ASP A 218 -0.84 -40.84 -13.57
CA ASP A 218 -1.68 -41.71 -12.74
C ASP A 218 -1.07 -41.95 -11.36
N PHE A 219 0.25 -42.12 -11.27
CA PHE A 219 0.96 -42.22 -10.00
C PHE A 219 0.74 -40.97 -9.14
N GLU A 220 0.85 -39.78 -9.74
CA GLU A 220 0.59 -38.52 -9.06
C GLU A 220 -0.87 -38.44 -8.58
N TYR A 221 -1.81 -38.75 -9.47
CA TYR A 221 -3.23 -38.73 -9.17
C TYR A 221 -3.60 -39.67 -8.01
N ASN A 222 -3.14 -40.92 -8.06
CA ASN A 222 -3.41 -41.93 -7.04
C ASN A 222 -2.76 -41.56 -5.70
N PHE A 223 -1.55 -41.00 -5.73
CA PHE A 223 -0.91 -40.48 -4.53
C PHE A 223 -1.69 -39.32 -3.90
N GLN A 224 -2.13 -38.34 -4.68
CA GLN A 224 -2.95 -37.23 -4.15
C GLN A 224 -4.28 -37.74 -3.58
N LYS A 225 -4.91 -38.71 -4.24
CA LYS A 225 -6.09 -39.41 -3.72
C LYS A 225 -5.81 -40.12 -2.40
N TYR A 226 -4.66 -40.78 -2.28
CA TYR A 226 -4.23 -41.44 -1.05
C TYR A 226 -4.07 -40.43 0.10
N VAL A 227 -3.47 -39.27 -0.14
CA VAL A 227 -3.23 -38.21 0.85
C VAL A 227 -4.51 -37.47 1.25
N GLN A 228 -5.41 -37.20 0.30
CA GLN A 228 -6.59 -36.35 0.51
C GLN A 228 -7.88 -37.13 0.81
N GLY A 229 -7.95 -38.42 0.44
CA GLY A 229 -9.12 -39.26 0.68
C GLY A 229 -10.38 -38.74 -0.02
N ASN A 230 -11.50 -38.71 0.71
CA ASN A 230 -12.80 -38.27 0.19
C ASN A 230 -12.85 -36.78 -0.19
N ASN A 231 -11.87 -35.97 0.21
CA ASN A 231 -11.79 -34.56 -0.15
C ASN A 231 -11.22 -34.33 -1.57
N PHE A 232 -10.72 -35.40 -2.22
CA PHE A 232 -10.06 -35.31 -3.52
C PHE A 232 -11.00 -35.01 -4.70
N THR A 233 -12.32 -35.20 -4.53
CA THR A 233 -13.37 -35.03 -5.56
C THR A 233 -13.49 -33.61 -6.10
N GLN A 234 -13.05 -32.57 -5.36
CA GLN A 234 -13.00 -31.18 -5.85
C GLN A 234 -11.80 -30.88 -6.78
N SER A 235 -10.83 -31.79 -6.94
CA SER A 235 -9.59 -31.54 -7.68
C SER A 235 -9.45 -32.31 -9.01
N LYS A 236 -10.41 -33.19 -9.32
CA LYS A 236 -10.36 -34.13 -10.46
C LYS A 236 -10.22 -33.44 -11.82
N ASP A 237 -10.99 -32.37 -12.03
CA ASP A 237 -10.96 -31.58 -13.27
C ASP A 237 -9.79 -30.61 -13.34
N LEU A 238 -9.37 -30.08 -12.19
CA LEU A 238 -8.24 -29.18 -12.08
C LEU A 238 -6.94 -29.90 -12.43
N TYR A 239 -6.68 -31.07 -11.86
CA TYR A 239 -5.44 -31.83 -12.11
C TYR A 239 -5.37 -32.42 -13.53
N LYS A 240 -6.50 -32.85 -14.11
CA LYS A 240 -6.55 -33.31 -15.52
C LYS A 240 -6.39 -32.17 -16.53
N LYS A 241 -7.06 -31.03 -16.34
CA LYS A 241 -6.85 -29.82 -17.17
C LYS A 241 -5.43 -29.26 -17.00
N TYR A 242 -4.86 -29.42 -15.81
CA TYR A 242 -3.51 -29.00 -15.44
C TYR A 242 -2.41 -29.79 -16.16
N ILE A 243 -2.50 -31.13 -16.22
CA ILE A 243 -1.60 -31.95 -17.04
C ILE A 243 -1.72 -31.53 -18.52
N ALA A 244 -2.95 -31.37 -19.02
CA ALA A 244 -3.21 -30.98 -20.41
C ALA A 244 -2.75 -29.55 -20.77
N SER A 245 -2.61 -28.64 -19.80
CA SER A 245 -2.23 -27.24 -20.04
C SER A 245 -0.73 -27.04 -20.27
N ILE A 246 0.13 -27.86 -19.65
CA ILE A 246 1.59 -27.82 -19.85
C ILE A 246 1.96 -28.42 -21.21
N GLU A 247 1.15 -29.36 -21.71
CA GLU A 247 1.36 -30.08 -22.97
C GLU A 247 1.00 -29.26 -24.23
N LYS A 248 0.25 -28.16 -24.09
CA LYS A 248 -0.19 -27.32 -25.23
C LYS A 248 0.50 -25.95 -25.22
N ASN A 249 1.80 -25.90 -25.47
CA ASN A 249 2.51 -24.63 -25.65
C ASN A 249 2.58 -24.21 -27.13
N ASN A 250 1.73 -23.25 -27.50
CA ASN A 250 1.96 -22.33 -28.62
C ASN A 250 1.63 -20.90 -28.15
N PHE A 251 2.45 -20.33 -27.26
CA PHE A 251 2.31 -18.95 -26.78
C PHE A 251 3.66 -18.23 -26.79
N SER A 252 4.18 -17.91 -27.98
CA SER A 252 5.54 -17.35 -28.14
C SER A 252 5.62 -15.85 -28.47
N LYS A 253 4.55 -15.05 -28.40
CA LYS A 253 4.66 -13.59 -28.72
C LYS A 253 4.12 -12.61 -27.68
N ILE A 254 3.09 -12.96 -26.91
CA ILE A 254 2.48 -12.05 -25.92
C ILE A 254 3.30 -12.02 -24.62
N ASN A 255 3.92 -13.14 -24.25
CA ASN A 255 4.71 -13.24 -23.02
C ASN A 255 6.05 -12.52 -23.06
N GLN A 256 6.56 -12.11 -24.22
CA GLN A 256 7.84 -11.43 -24.31
C GLN A 256 7.75 -10.00 -23.78
N GLY A 257 6.67 -9.28 -24.09
CA GLY A 257 6.41 -7.93 -23.53
C GLY A 257 6.10 -7.94 -22.03
N ILE A 258 5.34 -8.93 -21.54
CA ILE A 258 5.07 -9.10 -20.10
C ILE A 258 6.33 -9.53 -19.35
N TYR A 259 7.15 -10.40 -19.97
CA TYR A 259 8.43 -10.82 -19.41
C TYR A 259 9.42 -9.66 -19.34
N ASP A 260 9.53 -8.80 -20.35
CA ASP A 260 10.49 -7.69 -20.34
C ASP A 260 10.13 -6.67 -19.24
N VAL A 261 8.83 -6.45 -19.01
CA VAL A 261 8.34 -5.60 -17.90
C VAL A 261 8.51 -6.30 -16.54
N SER A 262 8.24 -7.60 -16.44
CA SER A 262 8.45 -8.36 -15.20
C SER A 262 9.94 -8.50 -14.85
N LEU A 263 10.82 -8.58 -15.85
CA LEU A 263 12.27 -8.62 -15.70
C LEU A 263 12.80 -7.28 -15.19
N LEU A 264 12.28 -6.16 -15.69
CA LEU A 264 12.59 -4.82 -15.19
C LEU A 264 12.13 -4.66 -13.73
N ILE A 265 10.91 -5.10 -13.42
CA ILE A 265 10.37 -5.05 -12.05
C ILE A 265 11.18 -5.94 -11.08
N GLU A 266 11.57 -7.14 -11.50
CA GLU A 266 12.31 -8.06 -10.63
C GLU A 266 13.78 -7.65 -10.48
N GLN A 267 14.39 -7.06 -11.52
CA GLN A 267 15.70 -6.41 -11.44
C GLN A 267 15.68 -5.21 -10.49
N ASP A 268 14.63 -4.38 -10.52
CA ASP A 268 14.50 -3.24 -9.63
C ASP A 268 14.18 -3.66 -8.19
N LYS A 269 13.38 -4.72 -7.98
CA LYS A 269 13.21 -5.34 -6.65
C LYS A 269 14.49 -5.93 -6.11
N GLN A 270 15.29 -6.58 -6.94
CA GLN A 270 16.58 -7.16 -6.55
C GLN A 270 17.57 -6.06 -6.15
N LYS A 271 17.68 -4.99 -6.96
CA LYS A 271 18.47 -3.78 -6.64
C LYS A 271 17.97 -3.12 -5.36
N LEU A 272 16.66 -3.05 -5.14
CA LEU A 272 16.07 -2.49 -3.92
C LEU A 272 16.36 -3.37 -2.70
N LYS A 273 16.28 -4.70 -2.81
CA LYS A 273 16.64 -5.64 -1.73
C LYS A 273 18.13 -5.58 -1.40
N GLU A 274 19.00 -5.49 -2.39
CA GLU A 274 20.43 -5.33 -2.20
C GLU A 274 20.76 -3.96 -1.57
N ALA A 275 20.10 -2.89 -2.00
CA ALA A 275 20.23 -1.57 -1.40
C ALA A 275 19.70 -1.53 0.06
N LEU A 276 18.59 -2.21 0.35
CA LEU A 276 18.05 -2.35 1.70
C LEU A 276 18.97 -3.18 2.60
N PHE A 277 19.52 -4.29 2.10
CA PHE A 277 20.47 -5.12 2.82
C PHE A 277 21.80 -4.39 3.07
N GLN A 278 22.31 -3.65 2.08
CA GLN A 278 23.48 -2.79 2.28
C GLN A 278 23.19 -1.68 3.27
N ARG A 279 22.01 -1.06 3.22
CA ARG A 279 21.60 -0.04 4.20
C ARG A 279 21.47 -0.63 5.60
N GLU A 280 20.90 -1.82 5.78
CA GLU A 280 20.84 -2.51 7.07
C GLU A 280 22.23 -2.86 7.59
N ASN A 281 23.14 -3.34 6.73
CA ASN A 281 24.52 -3.61 7.13
C ASN A 281 25.26 -2.33 7.52
N ILE A 282 25.06 -1.23 6.79
CA ILE A 282 25.62 0.09 7.13
C ILE A 282 25.03 0.59 8.45
N ILE A 283 23.72 0.46 8.67
CA ILE A 283 23.06 0.84 9.92
C ILE A 283 23.59 -0.02 11.09
N ASN A 284 23.71 -1.33 10.91
CA ASN A 284 24.24 -2.23 11.94
C ASN A 284 25.71 -1.96 12.24
N LYS A 285 26.51 -1.65 11.21
CA LYS A 285 27.91 -1.24 11.37
C LYS A 285 28.03 0.10 12.10
N LEU A 286 27.27 1.11 11.66
CA LEU A 286 27.22 2.42 12.31
C LEU A 286 26.71 2.31 13.75
N ASN A 287 25.71 1.48 14.03
CA ASN A 287 25.20 1.28 15.39
C ASN A 287 26.24 0.60 16.29
N ARG A 288 27.05 -0.33 15.76
CA ARG A 288 28.18 -0.91 16.49
C ARG A 288 29.29 0.11 16.73
N GLU A 289 29.64 0.91 15.73
CA GLU A 289 30.63 1.99 15.84
C GLU A 289 30.16 3.09 16.81
N ILE A 290 28.87 3.45 16.79
CA ILE A 290 28.26 4.39 17.72
C ILE A 290 28.34 3.83 19.14
N ARG A 291 27.93 2.58 19.38
CA ARG A 291 28.04 1.99 20.73
C ARG A 291 29.48 1.92 21.23
N GLN A 292 30.42 1.54 20.37
CA GLN A 292 31.85 1.54 20.73
C GLN A 292 32.34 2.95 21.05
N LYS A 293 31.98 3.95 20.24
CA LYS A 293 32.34 5.35 20.50
C LYS A 293 31.63 5.91 21.73
N GLU A 294 30.40 5.52 22.03
CA GLU A 294 29.67 5.89 23.23
C GLU A 294 30.37 5.32 24.47
N GLU A 295 30.81 4.05 24.44
CA GLU A 295 31.61 3.46 25.52
C GLU A 295 32.99 4.12 25.65
N GLU A 296 33.66 4.42 24.53
CA GLU A 296 34.98 5.06 24.54
C GLU A 296 34.89 6.51 25.03
N ILE A 297 33.86 7.26 24.59
CA ILE A 297 33.55 8.60 25.08
C ILE A 297 33.16 8.51 26.55
N LYS A 298 32.37 7.54 26.99
CA LYS A 298 32.01 7.39 28.40
C LYS A 298 33.24 7.14 29.26
N LYS A 299 34.13 6.22 28.85
CA LYS A 299 35.41 5.99 29.54
C LYS A 299 36.31 7.22 29.55
N LYS A 300 36.41 7.95 28.43
CA LYS A 300 37.18 9.21 28.36
C LYS A 300 36.54 10.33 29.18
N VAL A 301 35.21 10.42 29.22
CA VAL A 301 34.48 11.40 30.04
C VAL A 301 34.65 11.07 31.52
N ASP A 302 34.61 9.80 31.91
CA ASP A 302 34.79 9.40 33.31
C ASP A 302 36.26 9.57 33.75
N SER A 303 37.24 9.23 32.89
CA SER A 303 38.66 9.51 33.11
C SER A 303 38.96 11.01 33.14
N CYS A 304 38.43 11.79 32.19
CA CYS A 304 38.55 13.24 32.22
C CYS A 304 37.82 13.84 33.42
N LYS A 305 36.68 13.33 33.87
CA LYS A 305 36.02 13.80 35.09
C LYS A 305 36.89 13.55 36.31
N TYR A 306 37.56 12.41 36.37
CA TYR A 306 38.47 12.07 37.46
C TYR A 306 39.73 12.95 37.43
N GLU A 307 40.39 13.07 36.28
CA GLU A 307 41.57 13.94 36.09
C GLU A 307 41.25 15.42 36.27
N ILE A 308 40.08 15.88 35.78
CA ILE A 308 39.59 17.24 35.99
C ILE A 308 39.26 17.45 37.47
N ALA A 309 38.63 16.50 38.15
CA ALA A 309 38.37 16.63 39.58
C ALA A 309 39.69 16.71 40.37
N GLU A 310 40.66 15.85 40.08
CA GLU A 310 41.96 15.80 40.77
C GLU A 310 42.83 17.02 40.45
N ALA A 311 42.83 17.51 39.21
CA ALA A 311 43.54 18.73 38.81
C ALA A 311 42.83 20.01 39.28
N LEU A 312 41.49 19.98 39.43
CA LEU A 312 40.72 21.13 39.91
C LEU A 312 40.95 21.39 41.40
N VAL A 313 41.28 20.39 42.23
CA VAL A 313 41.51 20.62 43.67
C VAL A 313 42.61 21.67 43.92
N PRO A 314 43.85 21.52 43.44
CA PRO A 314 44.90 22.52 43.64
C PRO A 314 44.68 23.80 42.81
N LEU A 315 43.96 23.71 41.69
CA LEU A 315 43.57 24.88 40.88
C LEU A 315 42.48 25.72 41.56
N TYR A 316 41.55 25.12 42.30
CA TYR A 316 40.54 25.84 43.07
C TYR A 316 41.19 26.63 44.22
N GLU A 317 42.18 26.03 44.88
CA GLU A 317 42.99 26.72 45.90
C GLU A 317 43.81 27.87 45.28
N LYS A 318 44.49 27.62 44.15
CA LYS A 318 45.21 28.67 43.41
C LYS A 318 44.31 29.73 42.80
N ILE A 319 43.10 29.40 42.36
CA ILE A 319 42.11 30.36 41.84
C ILE A 319 41.63 31.23 42.98
N LYS A 320 41.40 30.70 44.19
CA LYS A 320 41.09 31.52 45.38
C LYS A 320 42.21 32.50 45.72
N GLU A 321 43.47 32.11 45.53
CA GLU A 321 44.64 32.99 45.68
C GLU A 321 44.77 34.00 44.53
N LYS A 322 44.64 33.55 43.28
CA LYS A 322 44.77 34.38 42.07
C LYS A 322 43.58 35.29 41.85
N GLU A 323 42.38 34.97 42.32
CA GLU A 323 41.23 35.89 42.32
C GLU A 323 41.51 37.10 43.22
N LYS A 324 42.20 36.91 44.35
CA LYS A 324 42.70 38.03 45.17
C LYS A 324 43.73 38.88 44.39
N GLU A 325 44.63 38.27 43.62
CA GLU A 325 45.61 39.00 42.79
C GLU A 325 45.03 39.62 41.50
N ILE A 326 44.05 38.99 40.86
CA ILE A 326 43.42 39.44 39.60
C ILE A 326 42.53 40.65 39.86
N VAL A 327 41.88 40.72 41.03
CA VAL A 327 41.20 41.95 41.48
C VAL A 327 42.20 43.10 41.62
N LEU A 328 43.44 42.82 42.04
CA LEU A 328 44.55 43.79 42.10
C LEU A 328 45.16 44.12 40.71
N MET A 329 45.13 43.19 39.75
CA MET A 329 45.79 43.35 38.43
C MET A 329 44.85 43.93 37.35
N ARG A 330 43.54 43.67 37.39
CA ARG A 330 42.55 44.18 36.41
C ARG A 330 42.35 45.70 36.48
N SER A 331 42.82 46.36 37.54
CA SER A 331 42.90 47.82 37.65
C SER A 331 44.17 48.42 37.02
N SER A 332 45.07 47.61 36.43
CA SER A 332 46.36 48.08 35.91
C SER A 332 46.40 48.31 34.38
N LYS A 333 47.15 49.34 33.95
CA LYS A 333 47.18 49.87 32.57
C LYS A 333 47.74 48.90 31.51
N PHE A 334 48.51 47.89 31.90
CA PHE A 334 49.15 46.95 30.96
C PHE A 334 48.15 45.97 30.31
N TRP A 335 47.12 45.56 31.04
CA TRP A 335 46.17 44.53 30.59
C TRP A 335 45.26 45.00 29.44
N ILE A 336 45.04 46.32 29.32
CA ILE A 336 44.23 46.95 28.27
C ILE A 336 44.95 46.94 26.92
N LEU A 337 46.27 47.10 26.89
CA LEU A 337 47.08 47.15 25.66
C LEU A 337 47.23 45.78 24.98
N ARG A 338 47.37 44.71 25.75
CA ARG A 338 47.55 43.33 25.24
C ARG A 338 46.35 42.81 24.44
N ASN A 339 45.13 43.18 24.81
CA ASN A 339 43.92 42.74 24.10
C ASN A 339 43.77 43.36 22.70
N ARG A 340 44.43 44.49 22.41
CA ARG A 340 44.49 45.05 21.05
C ARG A 340 45.42 44.26 20.13
N TYR A 341 46.52 43.70 20.66
CA TYR A 341 47.49 42.92 19.89
C TYR A 341 46.94 41.56 19.41
N ILE A 342 46.11 40.90 20.21
CA ILE A 342 45.53 39.58 19.88
C ILE A 342 44.51 39.66 18.71
N LYS A 343 43.89 40.82 18.47
CA LYS A 343 43.00 41.03 17.31
C LYS A 343 43.76 41.03 15.97
N LEU A 344 45.06 41.33 15.96
CA LEU A 344 45.89 41.41 14.75
C LEU A 344 46.42 40.04 14.27
N GLN A 345 46.50 39.03 15.14
CA GLN A 345 47.08 37.73 14.79
C GLN A 345 46.12 36.73 14.11
N ARG A 346 44.80 36.96 14.11
CA ARG A 346 43.81 35.98 13.59
C ARG A 346 43.63 35.95 12.06
N PHE A 347 44.49 36.62 11.28
CA PHE A 347 44.28 36.81 9.83
C PHE A 347 45.08 35.87 8.88
N ARG A 348 45.95 34.96 9.35
CA ARG A 348 46.78 34.10 8.46
C ARG A 348 47.00 32.67 8.98
N SER A 349 46.23 31.66 8.52
CA SER A 349 46.66 30.23 8.59
C SER A 349 45.71 29.12 8.04
N ARG A 350 44.67 29.36 7.24
CA ARG A 350 43.74 28.26 6.84
C ARG A 350 43.89 27.62 5.44
N HIS A 351 44.78 28.08 4.56
CA HIS A 351 44.83 27.58 3.17
C HIS A 351 46.12 26.86 2.74
N PHE A 352 47.18 26.84 3.57
CA PHE A 352 48.50 26.36 3.10
C PHE A 352 48.69 24.83 3.23
N VAL A 353 47.97 24.16 4.12
CA VAL A 353 48.24 22.75 4.49
C VAL A 353 47.56 21.74 3.55
N GLN A 354 46.45 22.08 2.91
CA GLN A 354 45.71 21.16 2.02
C GLN A 354 46.32 21.05 0.60
N LEU A 355 47.18 22.00 0.21
CA LEU A 355 47.83 22.02 -1.10
C LEU A 355 49.08 21.14 -1.16
N ALA A 356 49.79 20.98 -0.04
CA ALA A 356 51.04 20.23 0.01
C ALA A 356 50.84 18.71 -0.10
N SER A 357 49.74 18.15 0.42
CA SER A 357 49.56 16.69 0.47
C SER A 357 49.20 16.06 -0.88
N LYS A 358 48.51 16.79 -1.75
CA LYS A 358 48.06 16.28 -3.07
C LYS A 358 49.14 16.34 -4.14
N ALA A 359 50.12 17.23 -4.01
CA ALA A 359 51.24 17.34 -4.95
C ALA A 359 52.17 16.11 -4.87
N LEU A 360 52.34 15.54 -3.68
CA LEU A 360 53.21 14.40 -3.40
C LEU A 360 52.70 13.08 -3.99
N GLU A 361 51.39 12.85 -4.08
CA GLU A 361 50.82 11.61 -4.64
C GLU A 361 50.90 11.54 -6.18
N THR A 362 50.89 12.68 -6.87
CA THR A 362 50.98 12.71 -8.34
C THR A 362 52.40 12.59 -8.87
N LEU A 363 53.41 12.89 -8.06
CA LEU A 363 54.83 12.80 -8.44
C LEU A 363 55.36 11.35 -8.41
N SER A 364 54.76 10.46 -7.60
CA SER A 364 55.19 9.07 -7.46
C SER A 364 54.70 8.14 -8.58
N ALA A 365 53.79 8.58 -9.45
CA ALA A 365 53.16 7.74 -10.47
C ALA A 365 53.67 7.99 -11.91
N GLY A 366 54.72 8.79 -12.11
CA GLY A 366 55.38 8.97 -13.42
C GLY A 366 54.53 9.64 -14.53
N ARG A 367 53.39 10.26 -14.19
CA ARG A 367 52.45 10.86 -15.16
C ARG A 367 52.61 12.38 -15.28
N TYR A 368 53.82 12.83 -15.59
CA TYR A 368 54.17 14.26 -15.69
C TYR A 368 53.29 15.05 -16.67
N GLN A 369 52.89 14.48 -17.81
CA GLN A 369 52.04 15.16 -18.80
C GLN A 369 50.59 15.37 -18.32
N LYS A 370 50.02 14.48 -17.51
CA LYS A 370 48.65 14.64 -16.98
C LYS A 370 48.58 15.63 -15.83
N PHE A 371 49.65 15.78 -15.04
CA PHE A 371 49.75 16.78 -13.98
C PHE A 371 49.79 18.20 -14.55
N TRP A 372 50.66 18.46 -15.53
CA TRP A 372 50.76 19.79 -16.15
C TRP A 372 49.53 20.16 -16.98
N TRP A 373 48.86 19.19 -17.62
CA TRP A 373 47.58 19.41 -18.29
C TRP A 373 46.44 19.77 -17.31
N ALA A 374 46.34 19.06 -16.18
CA ALA A 374 45.33 19.32 -15.16
C ALA A 374 45.59 20.61 -14.37
N ALA A 375 46.86 20.91 -14.07
CA ALA A 375 47.28 22.15 -13.44
C ALA A 375 47.02 23.36 -14.35
N GLY A 376 47.33 23.26 -15.65
CA GLY A 376 47.03 24.31 -16.62
C GLY A 376 45.52 24.60 -16.75
N LYS A 377 44.69 23.55 -16.78
CA LYS A 377 43.22 23.71 -16.83
C LYS A 377 42.63 24.26 -15.53
N TYR A 378 43.21 23.93 -14.38
CA TYR A 378 42.79 24.49 -13.08
C TYR A 378 43.16 25.97 -12.93
N ILE A 379 44.36 26.35 -13.40
CA ILE A 379 44.84 27.74 -13.40
C ILE A 379 43.98 28.62 -14.35
N LEU A 380 43.50 28.07 -15.47
CA LEU A 380 42.70 28.81 -16.45
C LEU A 380 41.19 28.87 -16.15
N HIS A 381 40.60 27.86 -15.49
CA HIS A 381 39.12 27.74 -15.39
C HIS A 381 38.57 27.41 -13.99
N GLY A 382 39.42 27.28 -12.97
CA GLY A 382 38.99 27.02 -11.59
C GLY A 382 38.32 25.65 -11.38
N TRP A 383 37.88 25.41 -10.14
CA TRP A 383 37.38 24.10 -9.69
C TRP A 383 36.06 23.65 -10.36
N ASP A 384 35.28 24.58 -10.92
CA ASP A 384 33.97 24.28 -11.50
C ASP A 384 34.06 23.58 -12.87
N TYR A 385 35.20 23.68 -13.57
CA TYR A 385 35.44 22.95 -14.83
C TYR A 385 35.41 21.42 -14.67
N PHE A 386 35.76 20.91 -13.48
CA PHE A 386 35.80 19.47 -13.19
C PHE A 386 34.50 18.94 -12.56
N LYS A 387 33.54 19.79 -12.19
CA LYS A 387 32.23 19.36 -11.68
C LYS A 387 31.27 18.90 -12.78
N SER A 388 31.48 19.29 -14.03
CA SER A 388 30.49 19.09 -15.12
C SER A 388 30.64 17.76 -15.87
N ARG A 389 31.57 16.87 -15.52
CA ARG A 389 31.82 15.63 -16.29
C ARG A 389 31.89 14.32 -15.52
N SER A 390 31.40 14.28 -14.29
CA SER A 390 31.12 13.01 -13.60
C SER A 390 29.71 13.01 -12.98
N ARG A 391 28.68 12.89 -13.81
CA ARG A 391 27.36 12.43 -13.34
C ARG A 391 27.08 11.06 -13.94
N ASN A 392 27.38 10.03 -13.15
CA ASN A 392 26.45 8.91 -13.07
C ASN A 392 25.18 9.49 -12.46
N GLU A 393 24.24 9.97 -13.28
CA GLU A 393 22.95 10.45 -12.80
C GLU A 393 22.24 9.28 -12.09
N LYS A 394 21.96 9.44 -10.80
CA LYS A 394 21.01 8.54 -10.13
C LYS A 394 19.69 8.62 -10.90
N PRO A 395 18.99 7.49 -11.13
CA PRO A 395 17.67 7.55 -11.74
C PRO A 395 16.79 8.45 -10.89
N LYS A 396 16.17 9.46 -11.53
CA LYS A 396 15.22 10.37 -10.89
C LYS A 396 14.06 9.57 -10.32
N LYS A 397 13.61 9.92 -9.12
CA LYS A 397 12.40 9.30 -8.53
C LYS A 397 11.18 9.73 -9.36
N ASP A 398 10.13 8.91 -9.38
CA ASP A 398 8.86 9.19 -10.07
C ASP A 398 8.34 10.61 -9.83
N TYR A 399 8.43 11.09 -8.58
CA TYR A 399 7.97 12.42 -8.24
C TYR A 399 8.85 13.55 -8.80
N GLU A 400 10.17 13.36 -8.85
CA GLU A 400 11.08 14.33 -9.48
C GLU A 400 10.79 14.44 -10.98
N ILE A 401 10.49 13.32 -11.64
CA ILE A 401 10.08 13.33 -13.05
C ILE A 401 8.75 14.05 -13.22
N TRP A 402 7.79 13.81 -12.32
CA TRP A 402 6.51 14.52 -12.33
C TRP A 402 6.69 16.03 -12.16
N ILE A 403 7.55 16.49 -11.23
CA ILE A 403 7.85 17.90 -11.04
C ILE A 403 8.42 18.49 -12.34
N ASP A 404 9.45 17.86 -12.92
CA ASP A 404 10.09 18.33 -14.14
C ASP A 404 9.11 18.46 -15.32
N LYS A 405 8.08 17.60 -15.38
CA LYS A 405 7.08 17.62 -16.45
C LYS A 405 5.97 18.65 -16.21
N ASN A 406 5.48 18.75 -14.99
CA ASN A 406 4.23 19.47 -14.67
C ASN A 406 4.46 20.87 -14.11
N GLU A 407 5.63 21.14 -13.51
CA GLU A 407 5.96 22.42 -12.88
C GLU A 407 6.91 23.27 -13.74
N LYS A 408 6.50 23.51 -14.99
CA LYS A 408 7.18 24.45 -15.89
C LYS A 408 6.37 25.73 -15.96
N TRP A 409 6.97 26.83 -15.49
CA TRP A 409 6.28 28.13 -15.43
C TRP A 409 7.07 29.16 -16.24
N ASP A 410 6.40 29.82 -17.17
CA ASP A 410 6.94 31.00 -17.83
C ASP A 410 6.48 32.25 -17.07
N ARG A 411 7.44 32.94 -16.44
CA ARG A 411 7.17 34.15 -15.66
C ARG A 411 6.59 35.28 -16.50
N VAL A 412 6.97 35.39 -17.78
CA VAL A 412 6.48 36.43 -18.69
C VAL A 412 5.03 36.14 -19.05
N GLU A 413 4.72 34.89 -19.39
CA GLU A 413 3.35 34.46 -19.72
C GLU A 413 2.41 34.64 -18.52
N ILE A 414 2.81 34.19 -17.34
CA ILE A 414 2.01 34.35 -16.12
C ILE A 414 1.75 35.82 -15.80
N LYS A 415 2.75 36.69 -15.94
CA LYS A 415 2.57 38.13 -15.73
C LYS A 415 1.60 38.75 -16.75
N LYS A 416 1.65 38.31 -18.00
CA LYS A 416 0.69 38.72 -19.03
C LYS A 416 -0.72 38.31 -18.65
N GLU A 417 -0.92 37.06 -18.25
CA GLU A 417 -2.23 36.54 -17.84
C GLU A 417 -2.78 37.29 -16.60
N ILE A 418 -1.92 37.57 -15.60
CA ILE A 418 -2.30 38.41 -14.46
C ILE A 418 -2.72 39.82 -14.91
N GLY A 419 -2.07 40.37 -15.94
CA GLY A 419 -2.45 41.64 -16.55
C GLY A 419 -3.90 41.65 -17.02
N GLU A 420 -4.35 40.55 -17.60
CA GLU A 420 -5.68 40.35 -18.21
C GLU A 420 -6.80 40.03 -17.19
N PHE A 421 -6.47 39.66 -15.95
CA PHE A 421 -7.48 39.40 -14.92
C PHE A 421 -8.38 40.61 -14.68
N LYS A 422 -9.70 40.39 -14.69
CA LYS A 422 -10.69 41.42 -14.35
C LYS A 422 -10.91 41.53 -12.85
N TYR A 423 -10.80 40.40 -12.16
CA TYR A 423 -10.96 40.32 -10.73
C TYR A 423 -9.60 40.05 -10.07
N LYS A 424 -9.14 41.00 -9.26
CA LYS A 424 -7.82 40.98 -8.59
C LYS A 424 -8.00 41.18 -7.07
N PRO A 425 -8.67 40.25 -6.36
CA PRO A 425 -8.90 40.39 -4.93
C PRO A 425 -7.59 40.37 -4.15
N LYS A 426 -7.51 41.11 -3.05
CA LYS A 426 -6.39 41.01 -2.13
C LYS A 426 -6.52 39.71 -1.31
N ILE A 427 -5.44 38.93 -1.25
CA ILE A 427 -5.35 37.75 -0.39
C ILE A 427 -4.50 38.08 0.83
N SER A 428 -5.06 37.94 2.04
CA SER A 428 -4.34 38.07 3.31
C SER A 428 -3.85 36.71 3.78
N ILE A 429 -2.54 36.51 3.80
CA ILE A 429 -1.90 35.29 4.33
C ILE A 429 -1.73 35.49 5.84
N ILE A 430 -2.32 34.62 6.66
CA ILE A 430 -2.16 34.65 8.11
C ILE A 430 -1.16 33.60 8.59
N THR A 431 -0.20 34.03 9.42
CA THR A 431 0.89 33.17 9.87
C THR A 431 1.17 33.40 11.36
N PRO A 432 0.68 32.53 12.26
CA PRO A 432 1.05 32.56 13.67
C PRO A 432 2.50 32.10 13.87
N VAL A 433 3.31 32.87 14.61
CA VAL A 433 4.74 32.60 14.80
C VAL A 433 5.06 32.31 16.26
N TYR A 434 5.61 31.13 16.56
CA TYR A 434 6.10 30.80 17.89
C TYR A 434 7.40 29.99 17.86
N SER A 435 8.51 30.61 18.26
CA SER A 435 9.82 29.99 18.55
C SER A 435 10.38 29.08 17.44
N VAL A 436 10.02 29.37 16.19
CA VAL A 436 10.52 28.71 14.98
C VAL A 436 11.98 29.10 14.71
N ASP A 437 12.74 28.18 14.10
CA ASP A 437 14.11 28.47 13.65
C ASP A 437 14.07 29.56 12.55
N PRO A 438 14.85 30.66 12.68
CA PRO A 438 14.90 31.72 11.68
C PRO A 438 15.09 31.25 10.25
N LYS A 439 15.84 30.17 10.00
CA LYS A 439 16.06 29.66 8.64
C LYS A 439 14.77 29.21 7.95
N TRP A 440 13.80 28.70 8.72
CA TRP A 440 12.51 28.26 8.19
C TRP A 440 11.54 29.42 8.03
N LEU A 441 11.56 30.33 9.00
CA LEU A 441 10.76 31.56 8.92
C LEU A 441 11.20 32.45 7.75
N ASP A 442 12.50 32.53 7.47
CA ASP A 442 13.03 33.24 6.31
C ASP A 442 12.48 32.64 5.00
N LYS A 443 12.54 31.31 4.84
CA LYS A 443 11.97 30.64 3.66
C LYS A 443 10.46 30.83 3.53
N CYS A 444 9.73 30.73 4.64
CA CYS A 444 8.29 30.98 4.69
C CYS A 444 7.95 32.38 4.14
N ILE A 445 8.59 33.43 4.70
CA ILE A 445 8.35 34.82 4.28
C ILE A 445 8.82 35.06 2.84
N GLU A 446 9.96 34.51 2.43
CA GLU A 446 10.46 34.61 1.05
C GLU A 446 9.51 33.94 0.05
N SER A 447 8.92 32.80 0.38
CA SER A 447 7.98 32.10 -0.49
C SER A 447 6.73 32.94 -0.81
N VAL A 448 6.26 33.74 0.15
CA VAL A 448 5.15 34.69 -0.03
C VAL A 448 5.61 35.93 -0.80
N LYS A 449 6.78 36.48 -0.45
CA LYS A 449 7.35 37.66 -1.12
C LYS A 449 7.54 37.44 -2.63
N ASN A 450 7.91 36.22 -3.00
CA ASN A 450 8.25 35.83 -4.37
C ASN A 450 7.05 35.33 -5.21
N GLN A 451 5.81 35.42 -4.70
CA GLN A 451 4.61 35.07 -5.46
C GLN A 451 4.47 35.93 -6.73
N PHE A 452 4.02 35.34 -7.84
CA PHE A 452 3.80 36.08 -9.09
C PHE A 452 2.61 37.03 -9.03
N TYR A 453 1.56 36.66 -8.31
CA TYR A 453 0.46 37.58 -8.02
C TYR A 453 0.91 38.53 -6.91
N GLU A 454 0.74 39.84 -7.09
CA GLU A 454 1.36 40.85 -6.22
C GLU A 454 0.38 41.51 -5.21
N ASN A 455 -0.94 41.40 -5.41
CA ASN A 455 -1.95 41.98 -4.52
C ASN A 455 -2.24 41.06 -3.33
N TRP A 456 -1.28 40.97 -2.42
CA TRP A 456 -1.37 40.20 -1.18
C TRP A 456 -0.85 41.00 0.00
N GLU A 457 -1.12 40.49 1.19
CA GLU A 457 -0.46 40.93 2.42
C GLU A 457 -0.17 39.74 3.33
N LEU A 458 0.96 39.80 4.04
CA LEU A 458 1.40 38.76 4.96
C LEU A 458 1.23 39.26 6.40
N CYS A 459 0.33 38.65 7.15
CA CYS A 459 -0.01 39.00 8.52
C CYS A 459 0.66 38.04 9.51
N LEU A 460 1.83 38.44 10.01
CA LEU A 460 2.61 37.68 10.98
C LEU A 460 2.31 38.15 12.40
N TYR A 461 1.82 37.24 13.24
CA TYR A 461 1.66 37.49 14.67
C TYR A 461 2.67 36.66 15.47
N ASN A 462 3.63 37.35 16.11
CA ASN A 462 4.56 36.70 17.02
C ASN A 462 3.88 36.44 18.37
N ASP A 463 3.61 35.17 18.65
CA ASP A 463 2.88 34.72 19.84
C ASP A 463 3.78 34.60 21.07
N ALA A 464 4.51 35.69 21.37
CA ALA A 464 5.51 35.75 22.43
C ALA A 464 6.58 34.64 22.33
N SER A 465 7.13 34.42 21.12
CA SER A 465 8.26 33.50 20.88
C SER A 465 9.34 33.68 21.95
N VAL A 466 9.83 32.59 22.54
CA VAL A 466 10.88 32.65 23.60
C VAL A 466 12.28 32.87 23.02
N LYS A 467 12.51 32.40 21.79
CA LYS A 467 13.80 32.55 21.09
C LYS A 467 14.00 33.98 20.61
N GLU A 468 15.07 34.63 21.08
CA GLU A 468 15.46 35.96 20.59
C GLU A 468 15.80 35.94 19.11
N THR A 469 16.36 34.83 18.60
CA THR A 469 16.68 34.68 17.18
C THR A 469 15.43 34.77 16.30
N THR A 470 14.31 34.19 16.71
CA THR A 470 13.01 34.33 16.01
C THR A 470 12.52 35.78 16.05
N ARG A 471 12.60 36.44 17.21
CA ARG A 471 12.19 37.86 17.35
C ARG A 471 13.05 38.78 16.50
N ALA A 472 14.37 38.57 16.49
CA ALA A 472 15.32 39.31 15.67
C ALA A 472 15.05 39.12 14.16
N CYS A 473 14.75 37.89 13.73
CA CYS A 473 14.33 37.59 12.36
C CYS A 473 13.10 38.42 11.96
N LEU A 474 12.04 38.41 12.79
CA LEU A 474 10.84 39.21 12.53
C LEU A 474 11.12 40.71 12.52
N ARG A 475 11.99 41.23 13.41
CA ARG A 475 12.37 42.65 13.39
C ARG A 475 13.10 43.03 12.10
N ARG A 476 13.92 42.13 11.54
CA ARG A 476 14.59 42.33 10.25
C ARG A 476 13.60 42.38 9.08
N TRP A 477 12.55 41.55 9.11
CA TRP A 477 11.50 41.56 8.09
C TRP A 477 10.52 42.73 8.24
N LYS A 478 10.39 43.30 9.45
CA LYS A 478 9.50 44.42 9.69
C LYS A 478 9.97 45.64 8.88
N GLY A 479 9.13 46.09 7.94
CA GLY A 479 9.43 47.23 7.08
C GLY A 479 10.27 46.92 5.84
N SER A 480 10.61 45.65 5.57
CA SER A 480 11.35 45.27 4.35
C SER A 480 10.46 45.21 3.09
N ASP A 481 9.14 45.10 3.27
CA ASP A 481 8.12 45.19 2.23
C ASP A 481 6.83 45.72 2.88
N SER A 482 6.17 46.69 2.23
CA SER A 482 4.95 47.32 2.76
C SER A 482 3.77 46.35 2.93
N ARG A 483 3.79 45.22 2.22
CA ARG A 483 2.78 44.16 2.29
C ARG A 483 2.98 43.22 3.48
N ILE A 484 4.13 43.27 4.16
CA ILE A 484 4.45 42.43 5.33
C ILE A 484 4.09 43.16 6.62
N LYS A 485 3.04 42.70 7.29
CA LYS A 485 2.54 43.22 8.56
C LYS A 485 3.00 42.32 9.70
N ILE A 486 3.67 42.88 10.70
CA ILE A 486 4.19 42.13 11.86
C ILE A 486 3.74 42.76 13.17
N LYS A 487 3.06 41.96 14.01
CA LYS A 487 2.65 42.34 15.37
C LYS A 487 3.33 41.43 16.40
N PHE A 488 3.81 42.01 17.49
CA PHE A 488 4.44 41.28 18.60
C PHE A 488 3.47 41.17 19.76
N GLY A 489 3.07 39.94 20.09
CA GLY A 489 2.31 39.62 21.30
C GLY A 489 3.17 39.67 22.56
N THR A 490 2.55 40.06 23.67
CA THR A 490 3.17 40.11 25.00
C THR A 490 2.99 38.81 25.79
N LYS A 491 2.06 37.95 25.38
CA LYS A 491 1.76 36.65 26.00
C LYS A 491 1.52 35.60 24.91
N ASN A 492 1.85 34.35 25.23
CA ASN A 492 1.55 33.19 24.38
C ASN A 492 0.04 32.88 24.47
N GLN A 493 -0.66 32.96 23.35
CA GLN A 493 -2.10 32.72 23.23
C GLN A 493 -2.43 31.40 22.54
N HIS A 494 -1.40 30.60 22.24
CA HIS A 494 -1.43 29.38 21.43
C HIS A 494 -1.94 29.63 20.00
N ILE A 495 -1.88 28.60 19.16
CA ILE A 495 -2.10 28.72 17.72
C ILE A 495 -3.45 29.36 17.36
N SER A 496 -4.56 28.97 18.00
CA SER A 496 -5.87 29.58 17.72
C SER A 496 -5.91 31.08 18.08
N GLY A 497 -5.35 31.46 19.22
CA GLY A 497 -5.31 32.86 19.64
C GLY A 497 -4.40 33.71 18.75
N ALA A 498 -3.23 33.16 18.39
CA ALA A 498 -2.27 33.79 17.48
C ALA A 498 -2.84 33.96 16.06
N SER A 499 -3.51 32.94 15.53
CA SER A 499 -4.17 33.00 14.21
C SER A 499 -5.27 34.06 14.20
N ASN A 500 -6.04 34.21 15.28
CA ASN A 500 -7.04 35.28 15.37
C ASN A 500 -6.42 36.68 15.43
N GLU A 501 -5.27 36.85 16.09
CA GLU A 501 -4.57 38.14 16.08
C GLU A 501 -4.01 38.48 14.69
N ALA A 502 -3.50 37.48 13.96
CA ALA A 502 -3.12 37.64 12.56
C ALA A 502 -4.35 37.94 11.67
N LEU A 503 -5.48 37.27 11.90
CA LEU A 503 -6.74 37.50 11.18
C LEU A 503 -7.27 38.93 11.38
N LYS A 504 -7.13 39.52 12.57
CA LYS A 504 -7.49 40.93 12.82
C LYS A 504 -6.67 41.93 12.00
N MET A 505 -5.48 41.54 11.55
CA MET A 505 -4.61 42.36 10.70
C MET A 505 -4.98 42.26 9.20
N ALA A 506 -5.76 41.23 8.84
CA ALA A 506 -6.15 40.91 7.47
C ALA A 506 -7.22 41.88 6.94
N THR A 507 -6.98 42.41 5.76
CA THR A 507 -7.82 43.37 5.02
C THR A 507 -8.22 42.86 3.63
N GLY A 508 -7.72 41.69 3.24
CA GLY A 508 -8.05 41.02 1.99
C GLY A 508 -9.48 40.48 1.99
N GLU A 509 -10.04 40.33 0.80
CA GLU A 509 -11.35 39.67 0.62
C GLU A 509 -11.26 38.17 0.95
N PHE A 510 -10.08 37.59 0.73
CA PHE A 510 -9.77 36.21 1.06
C PHE A 510 -8.65 36.12 2.08
N VAL A 511 -8.72 35.09 2.92
CA VAL A 511 -7.70 34.72 3.91
C VAL A 511 -7.08 33.39 3.49
N ALA A 512 -5.76 33.34 3.42
CA ALA A 512 -5.00 32.11 3.19
C ALA A 512 -4.24 31.70 4.46
N LEU A 513 -4.14 30.40 4.72
CA LEU A 513 -3.37 29.87 5.85
C LEU A 513 -1.95 29.48 5.41
N LEU A 514 -0.97 29.79 6.25
CA LEU A 514 0.43 29.39 6.07
C LEU A 514 1.11 29.20 7.43
N ASP A 515 1.65 28.00 7.65
CA ASP A 515 2.45 27.71 8.84
C ASP A 515 3.84 28.37 8.76
N ASN A 516 4.36 28.80 9.90
CA ASN A 516 5.56 29.64 10.00
C ASN A 516 6.89 28.96 9.59
N ASP A 517 6.84 27.68 9.29
CA ASP A 517 7.97 26.89 8.80
C ASP A 517 7.72 26.25 7.43
N ASP A 518 6.57 26.48 6.82
CA ASP A 518 6.20 25.93 5.51
C ASP A 518 6.40 26.95 4.39
N GLU A 519 6.27 26.50 3.13
CA GLU A 519 6.53 27.32 1.94
C GLU A 519 5.36 27.23 0.95
N LEU A 520 5.03 28.34 0.29
CA LEU A 520 4.10 28.36 -0.84
C LEU A 520 4.84 28.14 -2.17
N ALA A 521 4.22 27.44 -3.11
CA ALA A 521 4.73 27.39 -4.48
C ALA A 521 4.65 28.80 -5.12
N PRO A 522 5.58 29.21 -6.01
CA PRO A 522 5.60 30.57 -6.59
C PRO A 522 4.32 31.00 -7.33
N ILE A 523 3.55 30.01 -7.80
CA ILE A 523 2.29 30.18 -8.54
C ILE A 523 1.05 30.10 -7.63
N ALA A 524 1.19 29.86 -6.32
CA ALA A 524 0.07 29.54 -5.43
C ALA A 524 -1.04 30.60 -5.45
N LEU A 525 -0.70 31.88 -5.23
CA LEU A 525 -1.70 32.95 -5.24
C LEU A 525 -2.24 33.23 -6.64
N PHE A 526 -1.40 33.09 -7.68
CA PHE A 526 -1.83 33.26 -9.07
C PHE A 526 -2.91 32.25 -9.47
N GLU A 527 -2.72 30.96 -9.17
CA GLU A 527 -3.68 29.91 -9.51
C GLU A 527 -5.02 30.09 -8.76
N ASN A 528 -4.98 30.53 -7.50
CA ASN A 528 -6.19 30.86 -6.75
C ASN A 528 -6.96 32.02 -7.41
N VAL A 529 -6.27 33.10 -7.79
CA VAL A 529 -6.93 34.24 -8.46
C VAL A 529 -7.38 33.89 -9.87
N LYS A 530 -6.65 33.04 -10.59
CA LYS A 530 -7.05 32.49 -11.88
C LYS A 530 -8.37 31.72 -11.76
N LEU A 531 -8.52 30.91 -10.71
CA LEU A 531 -9.76 30.22 -10.41
C LEU A 531 -10.88 31.22 -10.10
N LEU A 532 -10.63 32.22 -9.25
CA LEU A 532 -11.59 33.26 -8.90
C LEU A 532 -12.06 34.11 -10.09
N ASN A 533 -11.26 34.26 -11.14
CA ASN A 533 -11.70 34.94 -12.37
C ASN A 533 -12.72 34.09 -13.16
N LYS A 534 -12.74 32.77 -12.97
CA LYS A 534 -13.74 31.86 -13.55
C LYS A 534 -14.93 31.62 -12.62
N HIS A 535 -14.65 31.60 -11.32
CA HIS A 535 -15.58 31.27 -10.24
C HIS A 535 -15.53 32.34 -9.14
N PRO A 536 -16.00 33.57 -9.42
CA PRO A 536 -15.98 34.65 -8.42
C PRO A 536 -16.82 34.33 -7.18
N GLU A 537 -17.76 33.39 -7.29
CA GLU A 537 -18.59 32.85 -6.21
C GLU A 537 -17.86 31.93 -5.23
N ALA A 538 -16.63 31.49 -5.53
CA ALA A 538 -15.90 30.54 -4.70
C ALA A 538 -15.75 31.06 -3.26
N ASP A 539 -16.16 30.25 -2.29
CA ASP A 539 -16.06 30.56 -0.87
C ASP A 539 -14.83 29.91 -0.24
N PHE A 540 -14.46 28.72 -0.70
CA PHE A 540 -13.33 27.96 -0.19
C PHE A 540 -12.56 27.30 -1.34
N ILE A 541 -11.25 27.51 -1.37
CA ILE A 541 -10.34 26.89 -2.33
C ILE A 541 -9.25 26.14 -1.56
N TYR A 542 -8.98 24.90 -1.98
CA TYR A 542 -7.85 24.12 -1.49
C TYR A 542 -7.05 23.53 -2.65
N SER A 543 -5.81 23.11 -2.39
CA SER A 543 -4.90 22.56 -3.41
C SER A 543 -4.27 21.24 -2.98
N ASP A 544 -3.65 20.56 -3.94
CA ASP A 544 -2.66 19.52 -3.65
C ASP A 544 -1.46 20.08 -2.88
N GLU A 545 -0.75 19.21 -2.20
CA GLU A 545 0.42 19.55 -1.38
C GLU A 545 1.47 18.43 -1.42
N ASP A 546 2.69 18.76 -1.03
CA ASP A 546 3.72 17.77 -0.75
C ASP A 546 4.52 18.16 0.49
N LYS A 547 5.61 17.44 0.74
CA LYS A 547 6.50 17.70 1.86
C LYS A 547 7.89 18.08 1.39
N ILE A 548 8.53 18.99 2.11
CA ILE A 548 9.96 19.27 1.99
C ILE A 548 10.68 18.63 3.19
N ASP A 549 11.66 17.78 2.91
CA ASP A 549 12.51 17.19 3.94
C ASP A 549 13.60 18.16 4.44
N GLU A 550 14.38 17.76 5.44
CA GLU A 550 15.43 18.63 6.02
C GLU A 550 16.57 18.97 5.04
N LYS A 551 16.71 18.22 3.94
CA LYS A 551 17.68 18.51 2.87
C LYS A 551 17.13 19.50 1.85
N GLY A 552 15.85 19.84 1.93
CA GLY A 552 15.17 20.65 0.94
C GLY A 552 14.60 19.85 -0.23
N GLU A 553 14.59 18.52 -0.17
CA GLU A 553 14.02 17.67 -1.21
C GLU A 553 12.50 17.56 -1.05
N ARG A 554 11.77 17.71 -2.16
CA ARG A 554 10.31 17.53 -2.22
C ARG A 554 9.95 16.05 -2.31
N VAL A 555 9.06 15.59 -1.43
CA VAL A 555 8.71 14.18 -1.21
C VAL A 555 7.25 14.02 -0.80
N GLU A 556 6.71 12.80 -0.88
CA GLU A 556 5.38 12.43 -0.37
C GLU A 556 4.23 13.35 -0.87
N PRO A 557 4.01 13.49 -2.19
CA PRO A 557 2.91 14.29 -2.70
C PRO A 557 1.56 13.70 -2.31
N TYR A 558 0.65 14.56 -1.88
CA TYR A 558 -0.76 14.25 -1.72
C TYR A 558 -1.57 14.91 -2.83
N PHE A 559 -1.91 14.09 -3.83
CA PHE A 559 -2.83 14.41 -4.90
C PHE A 559 -4.26 14.10 -4.45
N LYS A 560 -4.97 15.15 -4.06
CA LYS A 560 -6.27 15.12 -3.41
C LYS A 560 -7.39 14.96 -4.46
N PRO A 561 -8.55 14.41 -4.07
CA PRO A 561 -9.76 14.49 -4.88
C PRO A 561 -10.37 15.90 -4.82
N ASP A 562 -11.33 16.16 -5.72
CA ASP A 562 -12.29 17.25 -5.56
C ASP A 562 -13.18 17.00 -4.31
N TRP A 563 -14.04 17.96 -3.98
CA TRP A 563 -14.74 18.01 -2.71
C TRP A 563 -15.50 16.71 -2.39
N SER A 564 -15.05 16.02 -1.34
CA SER A 564 -15.57 14.74 -0.86
C SER A 564 -15.97 14.91 0.60
N PRO A 565 -17.23 15.30 0.89
CA PRO A 565 -17.67 15.59 2.24
C PRO A 565 -17.51 14.40 3.19
N ASP A 566 -17.72 13.17 2.70
CA ASP A 566 -17.56 11.98 3.53
C ASP A 566 -16.08 11.69 3.82
N LEU A 567 -15.18 11.90 2.85
CA LEU A 567 -13.74 11.81 3.10
C LEU A 567 -13.28 12.87 4.08
N PHE A 568 -13.77 14.11 3.93
CA PHE A 568 -13.47 15.23 4.82
C PHE A 568 -13.85 14.91 6.26
N LEU A 569 -15.05 14.37 6.49
CA LEU A 569 -15.51 13.97 7.82
C LEU A 569 -14.74 12.76 8.39
N SER A 570 -14.17 11.92 7.53
CA SER A 570 -13.29 10.84 7.94
C SER A 570 -11.83 11.28 8.18
N GLN A 571 -11.35 12.31 7.49
CA GLN A 571 -10.03 12.89 7.67
C GLN A 571 -9.94 14.31 7.08
N MET A 572 -9.23 15.19 7.78
CA MET A 572 -9.00 16.58 7.36
C MET A 572 -8.02 16.65 6.17
N TYR A 573 -8.47 16.32 4.96
CA TYR A 573 -7.61 16.25 3.77
C TYR A 573 -7.41 17.59 3.04
N THR A 574 -8.23 18.61 3.34
CA THR A 574 -8.15 19.95 2.74
C THR A 574 -7.18 20.89 3.45
N CYS A 575 -6.37 20.35 4.37
CA CYS A 575 -5.47 21.14 5.21
C CYS A 575 -4.35 21.83 4.42
N HIS A 576 -3.66 22.67 5.20
CA HIS A 576 -2.59 23.58 4.87
C HIS A 576 -3.02 24.78 4.03
N LEU A 577 -2.90 24.76 2.71
CA LEU A 577 -3.32 25.90 1.89
C LEU A 577 -4.83 25.92 1.67
N GLY A 578 -5.57 26.40 2.67
CA GLY A 578 -6.95 26.81 2.50
C GLY A 578 -7.03 28.31 2.22
N VAL A 579 -7.74 28.69 1.15
CA VAL A 579 -8.09 30.08 0.82
C VAL A 579 -9.58 30.27 1.02
N TYR A 580 -9.94 31.11 1.98
CA TYR A 580 -11.30 31.25 2.50
C TYR A 580 -11.83 32.65 2.26
N ARG A 581 -13.09 32.78 1.86
CA ARG A 581 -13.77 34.06 1.84
C ARG A 581 -13.85 34.63 3.26
N LYS A 582 -13.30 35.83 3.45
CA LYS A 582 -13.13 36.42 4.78
C LYS A 582 -14.46 36.68 5.49
N THR A 583 -15.48 37.08 4.75
CA THR A 583 -16.81 37.37 5.31
C THR A 583 -17.40 36.18 6.06
N ILE A 584 -17.19 34.96 5.57
CA ILE A 584 -17.65 33.73 6.24
C ILE A 584 -16.78 33.43 7.46
N ILE A 585 -15.45 33.63 7.40
CA ILE A 585 -14.58 33.49 8.58
C ILE A 585 -15.02 34.45 9.70
N ASP A 586 -15.34 35.69 9.35
CA ASP A 586 -15.82 36.69 10.28
C ASP A 586 -17.18 36.27 10.88
N GLU A 587 -18.11 35.77 10.06
CA GLU A 587 -19.42 35.27 10.50
C GLU A 587 -19.29 34.12 11.52
N ILE A 588 -18.37 33.17 11.28
CA ILE A 588 -18.16 32.02 12.18
C ILE A 588 -17.27 32.35 13.39
N GLY A 589 -16.75 33.57 13.50
CA GLY A 589 -15.95 34.04 14.63
C GLY A 589 -14.49 33.56 14.66
N GLY A 590 -13.91 33.20 13.51
CA GLY A 590 -12.49 32.80 13.41
C GLY A 590 -12.15 31.48 14.10
N PHE A 591 -10.93 31.37 14.65
CA PHE A 591 -10.40 30.17 15.29
C PHE A 591 -10.85 30.06 16.76
N ARG A 592 -11.30 28.88 17.21
CA ARG A 592 -11.70 28.68 18.60
C ARG A 592 -10.55 28.18 19.46
N LYS A 593 -10.42 28.75 20.67
CA LYS A 593 -9.50 28.22 21.70
C LYS A 593 -9.98 26.85 22.20
N GLY A 594 -9.05 26.00 22.59
CA GLY A 594 -9.34 24.65 23.08
C GLY A 594 -9.40 23.58 21.98
N TYR A 595 -9.09 23.93 20.72
CA TYR A 595 -8.96 23.01 19.57
C TYR A 595 -7.53 22.98 19.03
N GLU A 596 -6.55 23.48 19.78
CA GLU A 596 -5.15 23.55 19.36
C GLU A 596 -4.66 22.15 18.95
N GLY A 597 -4.10 22.07 17.73
CA GLY A 597 -3.71 20.84 17.06
C GLY A 597 -4.76 20.25 16.10
N SER A 598 -6.01 20.71 16.17
CA SER A 598 -7.10 20.41 15.25
C SER A 598 -7.90 21.67 14.89
N GLN A 599 -7.31 22.86 15.06
CA GLN A 599 -7.98 24.15 14.91
C GLN A 599 -8.45 24.40 13.48
N ASP A 600 -7.70 23.91 12.49
CA ASP A 600 -8.06 24.02 11.08
C ASP A 600 -9.31 23.17 10.79
N TYR A 601 -9.36 21.96 11.34
CA TYR A 601 -10.50 21.07 11.17
C TYR A 601 -11.77 21.67 11.79
N ASP A 602 -11.66 22.26 12.98
CA ASP A 602 -12.74 23.03 13.60
C ASP A 602 -13.22 24.21 12.74
N LEU A 603 -12.27 24.98 12.21
CA LEU A 603 -12.58 26.13 11.34
C LEU A 603 -13.33 25.67 10.09
N VAL A 604 -12.81 24.68 9.37
CA VAL A 604 -13.40 24.22 8.11
C VAL A 604 -14.77 23.58 8.34
N LEU A 605 -14.96 22.79 9.42
CA LEU A 605 -16.27 22.24 9.77
C LEU A 605 -17.34 23.34 9.93
N ARG A 606 -17.01 24.43 10.63
CA ARG A 606 -17.93 25.58 10.77
C ARG A 606 -18.07 26.39 9.48
N PHE A 607 -17.01 26.47 8.68
CA PHE A 607 -17.03 27.19 7.41
C PHE A 607 -17.96 26.52 6.40
N ILE A 608 -17.89 25.19 6.24
CA ILE A 608 -18.71 24.45 5.28
C ILE A 608 -20.21 24.45 5.66
N GLU A 609 -20.55 24.74 6.93
CA GLU A 609 -21.93 24.94 7.39
C GLU A 609 -22.54 26.27 6.87
N LYS A 610 -21.71 27.18 6.37
CA LYS A 610 -22.11 28.52 5.86
C LYS A 610 -22.00 28.66 4.35
N THR A 611 -21.52 27.63 3.66
CA THR A 611 -21.43 27.59 2.21
C THR A 611 -22.05 26.30 1.66
N ASN A 612 -21.92 26.06 0.36
CA ASN A 612 -22.40 24.86 -0.29
C ASN A 612 -21.34 24.29 -1.24
N ARG A 613 -21.53 23.04 -1.65
CA ARG A 613 -20.56 22.29 -2.47
C ARG A 613 -20.17 22.98 -3.78
N GLU A 614 -21.06 23.74 -4.42
CA GLU A 614 -20.80 24.40 -5.71
C GLU A 614 -19.87 25.61 -5.56
N LYS A 615 -19.59 26.03 -4.33
CA LYS A 615 -18.67 27.14 -4.00
C LYS A 615 -17.36 26.66 -3.38
N ILE A 616 -17.12 25.35 -3.33
CA ILE A 616 -15.89 24.75 -2.82
C ILE A 616 -15.10 24.19 -3.99
N PHE A 617 -13.87 24.67 -4.18
CA PHE A 617 -13.06 24.32 -5.33
C PHE A 617 -11.72 23.71 -4.95
N HIS A 618 -11.26 22.79 -5.79
CA HIS A 618 -9.97 22.15 -5.70
C HIS A 618 -9.08 22.57 -6.89
N ILE A 619 -7.82 22.91 -6.60
CA ILE A 619 -6.80 23.11 -7.63
C ILE A 619 -5.83 21.91 -7.59
N PRO A 620 -5.82 21.01 -8.61
CA PRO A 620 -4.99 19.81 -8.63
C PRO A 620 -3.53 20.13 -9.03
N LYS A 621 -2.91 21.05 -8.30
CA LYS A 621 -1.52 21.49 -8.42
C LYS A 621 -0.92 21.57 -7.03
N ILE A 622 0.35 21.23 -6.90
CA ILE A 622 1.08 21.36 -5.64
C ILE A 622 1.34 22.85 -5.39
N LEU A 623 0.53 23.47 -4.54
CA LEU A 623 0.66 24.90 -4.21
C LEU A 623 1.22 25.15 -2.81
N TYR A 624 1.40 24.08 -2.02
CA TYR A 624 1.88 24.13 -0.65
C TYR A 624 2.95 23.06 -0.40
N HIS A 625 3.98 23.44 0.34
CA HIS A 625 5.08 22.57 0.73
C HIS A 625 5.20 22.49 2.24
N TYR A 626 4.77 21.37 2.81
CA TYR A 626 4.80 21.10 4.24
C TYR A 626 6.19 20.66 4.71
N ARG A 627 6.75 21.25 5.77
CA ARG A 627 8.07 20.87 6.25
C ARG A 627 8.03 19.61 7.12
N LYS A 628 8.70 18.56 6.65
CA LYS A 628 8.89 17.32 7.41
C LYS A 628 10.01 17.49 8.45
N LYS A 629 9.66 17.40 9.75
CA LYS A 629 10.61 17.43 10.87
C LYS A 629 11.13 16.01 11.19
N THR A 630 12.44 15.83 11.41
CA THR A 630 13.05 14.51 11.70
C THR A 630 12.69 13.91 13.05
N ASN A 631 12.40 14.75 14.04
CA ASN A 631 11.75 14.32 15.27
C ASN A 631 10.32 14.86 15.25
N PRO A 632 9.31 13.99 15.05
CA PRO A 632 7.97 14.37 15.45
C PRO A 632 8.06 14.64 16.95
N ILE A 633 7.78 15.86 17.38
CA ILE A 633 7.34 16.11 18.77
C ILE A 633 6.06 15.30 19.06
N THR A 634 5.49 14.64 18.04
CA THR A 634 4.36 13.71 18.08
C THR A 634 4.77 12.21 18.12
N GLY A 635 5.93 11.89 18.71
CA GLY A 635 6.43 10.51 18.86
C GLY A 635 6.21 9.89 20.24
N ASN A 636 5.45 10.54 21.12
CA ASN A 636 4.98 9.93 22.36
C ASN A 636 3.51 9.53 22.16
N GLU A 637 3.14 8.28 22.47
CA GLU A 637 1.75 7.80 22.45
C GLU A 637 0.78 8.76 23.17
N LYS A 638 1.25 9.53 24.16
CA LYS A 638 0.51 10.60 24.85
C LYS A 638 0.07 11.79 23.98
N THR A 639 0.72 12.03 22.83
CA THR A 639 0.45 13.19 21.95
C THR A 639 -0.55 12.88 20.83
N GLU A 640 -0.59 11.64 20.32
CA GLU A 640 -1.61 11.21 19.36
C GLU A 640 -3.02 11.21 19.97
N ASP A 641 -3.14 10.84 21.25
CA ASP A 641 -4.40 10.89 21.98
C ASP A 641 -4.96 12.32 22.07
N HIS A 642 -4.10 13.32 22.33
CA HIS A 642 -4.54 14.71 22.48
C HIS A 642 -5.15 15.29 21.19
N PHE A 643 -4.49 15.12 20.04
CA PHE A 643 -5.02 15.61 18.75
C PHE A 643 -6.29 14.89 18.33
N SER A 644 -6.34 13.57 18.58
CA SER A 644 -7.53 12.77 18.33
C SER A 644 -8.72 13.27 19.16
N ILE A 645 -8.52 13.61 20.43
CA ILE A 645 -9.58 14.16 21.30
C ILE A 645 -10.14 15.48 20.73
N LYS A 646 -9.29 16.41 20.30
CA LYS A 646 -9.74 17.71 19.78
C LYS A 646 -10.48 17.61 18.45
N ALA A 647 -10.01 16.75 17.54
CA ALA A 647 -10.71 16.49 16.29
C ALA A 647 -12.09 15.83 16.52
N LYS A 648 -12.17 14.82 17.41
CA LYS A 648 -13.44 14.20 17.79
C LYS A 648 -14.40 15.19 18.45
N LYS A 649 -13.88 16.13 19.25
CA LYS A 649 -14.67 17.23 19.81
C LYS A 649 -15.24 18.11 18.70
N ALA A 650 -14.41 18.55 17.75
CA ALA A 650 -14.85 19.38 16.62
C ALA A 650 -15.94 18.68 15.79
N LEU A 651 -15.74 17.40 15.47
CA LEU A 651 -16.71 16.58 14.76
C LEU A 651 -18.02 16.38 15.55
N SER A 652 -17.92 16.09 16.84
CA SER A 652 -19.12 15.92 17.69
C SER A 652 -19.95 17.18 17.74
N GLU A 653 -19.31 18.34 17.85
CA GLU A 653 -20.03 19.62 17.83
C GLU A 653 -20.57 19.97 16.43
N HIS A 654 -19.89 19.56 15.35
CA HIS A 654 -20.45 19.64 14.00
C HIS A 654 -21.74 18.82 13.89
N LEU A 655 -21.78 17.60 14.43
CA LEU A 655 -23.02 16.81 14.47
C LEU A 655 -24.13 17.53 15.25
N GLN A 656 -23.80 18.11 16.41
CA GLN A 656 -24.76 18.86 17.23
C GLN A 656 -25.32 20.08 16.48
N ARG A 657 -24.46 20.92 15.88
CA ARG A 657 -24.89 22.11 15.12
C ARG A 657 -25.78 21.76 13.93
N ASN A 658 -25.51 20.62 13.28
CA ASN A 658 -26.29 20.15 12.13
C ASN A 658 -27.44 19.21 12.52
N LYS A 659 -27.72 19.03 13.82
CA LYS A 659 -28.78 18.14 14.34
C LYS A 659 -28.68 16.71 13.79
N ILE A 660 -27.46 16.20 13.64
CA ILE A 660 -27.19 14.83 13.19
C ILE A 660 -27.04 13.94 14.42
N GLU A 661 -27.94 12.98 14.58
CA GLU A 661 -27.82 11.97 15.62
C GLU A 661 -26.75 10.93 15.24
N GLY A 662 -25.66 10.85 16.02
CA GLY A 662 -24.58 9.91 15.78
C GLY A 662 -23.45 10.04 16.80
N THR A 663 -22.49 9.12 16.70
CA THR A 663 -21.29 9.10 17.55
C THR A 663 -20.02 9.16 16.70
N VAL A 664 -19.03 9.91 17.16
CA VAL A 664 -17.72 10.01 16.51
C VAL A 664 -16.76 9.01 17.14
N LEU A 665 -16.25 8.09 16.32
CA LEU A 665 -15.31 7.04 16.71
C LEU A 665 -13.96 7.27 16.03
N ASN A 666 -12.91 6.70 16.60
CA ASN A 666 -11.62 6.61 15.90
C ASN A 666 -11.77 5.65 14.71
N GLY A 667 -11.11 5.99 13.59
CA GLY A 667 -10.91 5.07 12.48
C GLY A 667 -9.80 4.05 12.76
N LYS A 668 -9.47 3.25 11.75
CA LYS A 668 -8.45 2.19 11.84
C LYS A 668 -7.03 2.74 12.01
N PHE A 669 -6.76 3.93 11.45
CA PHE A 669 -5.44 4.56 11.46
C PHE A 669 -5.48 5.89 12.24
N SER A 670 -4.32 6.32 12.75
CA SER A 670 -4.17 7.62 13.43
C SER A 670 -4.69 8.75 12.53
N LYS A 671 -5.36 9.74 13.14
CA LYS A 671 -6.00 10.89 12.46
C LYS A 671 -7.13 10.56 11.47
N THR A 672 -7.66 9.34 11.51
CA THR A 672 -8.89 8.96 10.78
C THR A 672 -10.06 8.78 11.75
N TYR A 673 -11.29 9.05 11.29
CA TYR A 673 -12.50 9.05 12.11
C TYR A 673 -13.68 8.37 11.39
N ARG A 674 -14.61 7.85 12.19
CA ARG A 674 -15.91 7.32 11.73
C ARG A 674 -17.03 8.08 12.43
N ILE A 675 -17.96 8.63 11.66
CA ILE A 675 -19.25 9.08 12.18
C ILE A 675 -20.22 7.92 12.04
N LYS A 676 -20.54 7.26 13.16
CA LYS A 676 -21.56 6.23 13.22
C LYS A 676 -22.92 6.89 13.44
N ARG A 677 -23.74 7.00 12.38
CA ARG A 677 -25.03 7.70 12.47
C ARG A 677 -26.07 6.77 13.09
N LYS A 678 -27.01 7.35 13.83
CA LYS A 678 -28.17 6.61 14.31
C LYS A 678 -29.08 6.31 13.13
N ILE A 679 -29.47 5.05 13.01
CA ILE A 679 -30.47 4.62 12.02
C ILE A 679 -31.84 5.10 12.47
N ILE A 680 -32.59 5.70 11.55
CA ILE A 680 -33.93 6.21 11.81
C ILE A 680 -34.93 5.07 11.58
N GLY A 681 -35.75 4.76 12.60
CA GLY A 681 -36.75 3.70 12.52
C GLY A 681 -36.13 2.30 12.35
N SER A 682 -36.83 1.44 11.62
CA SER A 682 -36.39 0.10 11.24
C SER A 682 -36.75 -0.10 9.77
N PRO A 683 -35.99 0.49 8.82
CA PRO A 683 -36.33 0.41 7.40
C PRO A 683 -36.18 -1.04 6.91
N LYS A 684 -37.17 -1.52 6.16
CA LYS A 684 -37.11 -2.85 5.53
C LYS A 684 -36.16 -2.80 4.33
N ILE A 685 -35.24 -3.76 4.25
CA ILE A 685 -34.26 -3.88 3.16
C ILE A 685 -34.61 -5.10 2.30
N SER A 686 -34.78 -4.91 0.99
CA SER A 686 -34.94 -6.03 0.05
C SER A 686 -33.60 -6.39 -0.57
N ILE A 687 -33.11 -7.59 -0.29
CA ILE A 687 -31.85 -8.12 -0.83
C ILE A 687 -32.17 -8.91 -2.10
N VAL A 688 -31.75 -8.39 -3.26
CA VAL A 688 -31.95 -9.02 -4.57
C VAL A 688 -30.72 -9.85 -4.92
N ILE A 689 -30.91 -11.14 -5.15
CA ILE A 689 -29.84 -12.10 -5.49
C ILE A 689 -30.24 -12.91 -6.72
N PRO A 690 -29.76 -12.53 -7.92
CA PRO A 690 -29.84 -13.36 -9.11
C PRO A 690 -28.97 -14.61 -9.00
N PHE A 691 -29.48 -15.75 -9.46
CA PHE A 691 -28.70 -16.98 -9.52
C PHE A 691 -29.13 -17.89 -10.68
N ARG A 692 -28.22 -18.79 -11.05
CA ARG A 692 -28.47 -19.91 -11.96
C ARG A 692 -27.52 -21.04 -11.62
N ASP A 693 -28.06 -22.18 -11.20
CA ASP A 693 -27.31 -23.40 -10.89
C ASP A 693 -26.15 -23.19 -9.87
N LYS A 694 -25.26 -24.18 -9.69
CA LYS A 694 -24.08 -24.10 -8.80
C LYS A 694 -24.44 -23.76 -7.36
N ILE A 695 -25.30 -24.59 -6.78
CA ILE A 695 -25.90 -24.30 -5.49
C ILE A 695 -24.89 -24.08 -4.37
N GLU A 696 -23.71 -24.70 -4.43
CA GLU A 696 -22.67 -24.56 -3.41
C GLU A 696 -22.15 -23.12 -3.27
N ILE A 697 -22.32 -22.30 -4.31
CA ILE A 697 -21.98 -20.87 -4.30
C ILE A 697 -23.10 -20.07 -3.64
N LEU A 698 -24.34 -20.27 -4.10
CA LEU A 698 -25.51 -19.56 -3.58
C LEU A 698 -25.76 -19.87 -2.11
N GLU A 699 -25.66 -21.15 -1.72
CA GLU A 699 -25.90 -21.61 -0.35
C GLU A 699 -24.97 -20.90 0.64
N LYS A 700 -23.67 -20.76 0.32
CA LYS A 700 -22.72 -20.02 1.17
C LYS A 700 -23.10 -18.56 1.34
N CYS A 701 -23.48 -17.89 0.25
CA CYS A 701 -23.94 -16.50 0.30
C CYS A 701 -25.16 -16.40 1.21
N PHE A 702 -26.16 -17.22 0.93
CA PHE A 702 -27.43 -17.27 1.62
C PHE A 702 -27.28 -17.56 3.13
N GLU A 703 -26.56 -18.62 3.51
CA GLU A 703 -26.29 -18.98 4.90
C GLU A 703 -25.55 -17.85 5.62
N SER A 704 -24.52 -17.26 4.98
CA SER A 704 -23.77 -16.16 5.60
C SER A 704 -24.63 -14.93 5.91
N ILE A 705 -25.68 -14.68 5.12
CA ILE A 705 -26.65 -13.62 5.42
C ILE A 705 -27.41 -13.93 6.71
N PHE A 706 -27.99 -15.12 6.84
CA PHE A 706 -28.78 -15.49 8.03
C PHE A 706 -27.95 -15.65 9.30
N GLU A 707 -26.74 -16.21 9.18
CA GLU A 707 -25.88 -16.51 10.33
C GLU A 707 -25.19 -15.26 10.87
N LYS A 708 -24.70 -14.39 9.98
CA LYS A 708 -23.81 -13.30 10.37
C LYS A 708 -24.52 -11.95 10.46
N THR A 709 -25.65 -11.74 9.77
CA THR A 709 -26.31 -10.42 9.74
C THR A 709 -27.04 -10.12 11.05
N LYS A 710 -26.72 -8.98 11.66
CA LYS A 710 -27.35 -8.55 12.92
C LYS A 710 -28.72 -7.91 12.71
N CYS A 711 -28.88 -7.09 11.67
CA CYS A 711 -30.16 -6.49 11.32
C CYS A 711 -31.16 -7.60 10.93
N ARG A 712 -32.42 -7.49 11.38
CA ARG A 712 -33.44 -8.52 11.12
C ARG A 712 -34.57 -8.04 10.19
N ASN A 713 -34.70 -6.74 9.94
CA ASN A 713 -35.76 -6.23 9.06
C ASN A 713 -35.30 -6.23 7.59
N PHE A 714 -35.11 -7.42 7.04
CA PHE A 714 -34.81 -7.59 5.63
C PHE A 714 -35.63 -8.74 5.04
N GLU A 715 -35.76 -8.73 3.73
CA GLU A 715 -36.26 -9.86 2.94
C GLU A 715 -35.25 -10.20 1.85
N ILE A 716 -35.30 -11.41 1.33
CA ILE A 716 -34.45 -11.87 0.24
C ILE A 716 -35.32 -12.20 -0.96
N ILE A 717 -35.04 -11.55 -2.09
CA ILE A 717 -35.64 -11.82 -3.40
C ILE A 717 -34.63 -12.63 -4.22
N LEU A 718 -34.81 -13.94 -4.24
CA LEU A 718 -34.00 -14.87 -5.04
C LEU A 718 -34.57 -14.93 -6.46
N VAL A 719 -33.76 -14.58 -7.45
CA VAL A 719 -34.18 -14.52 -8.86
C VAL A 719 -33.55 -15.68 -9.62
N ASN A 720 -34.33 -16.73 -9.84
CA ASN A 720 -33.89 -17.92 -10.57
C ASN A 720 -33.90 -17.63 -12.08
N ASN A 721 -32.74 -17.65 -12.72
CA ASN A 721 -32.63 -17.50 -14.17
C ASN A 721 -32.42 -18.84 -14.86
N ARG A 722 -33.50 -19.64 -14.99
CA ARG A 722 -33.53 -20.91 -15.71
C ARG A 722 -32.50 -21.94 -15.18
N SER A 723 -32.45 -22.15 -13.87
CA SER A 723 -31.70 -23.26 -13.27
C SER A 723 -32.25 -24.61 -13.75
N ILE A 724 -31.36 -25.56 -14.01
CA ILE A 724 -31.66 -26.91 -14.50
C ILE A 724 -31.08 -28.02 -13.60
N GLU A 725 -30.11 -27.70 -12.74
CA GLU A 725 -29.52 -28.67 -11.83
C GLU A 725 -30.53 -29.08 -10.75
N GLU A 726 -30.77 -30.39 -10.63
CA GLU A 726 -31.71 -30.97 -9.66
C GLU A 726 -31.45 -30.49 -8.23
N LYS A 727 -30.19 -30.50 -7.79
CA LYS A 727 -29.78 -29.98 -6.47
C LYS A 727 -30.17 -28.52 -6.23
N THR A 728 -30.11 -27.69 -7.28
CA THR A 728 -30.50 -26.28 -7.18
C THR A 728 -32.01 -26.15 -7.01
N LEU A 729 -32.79 -26.95 -7.74
CA LEU A 729 -34.25 -26.98 -7.63
C LEU A 729 -34.72 -27.54 -6.29
N GLU A 730 -34.05 -28.57 -5.77
CA GLU A 730 -34.26 -29.12 -4.43
C GLU A 730 -34.02 -28.07 -3.34
N PHE A 731 -32.89 -27.36 -3.39
CA PHE A 731 -32.57 -26.30 -2.44
C PHE A 731 -33.62 -25.20 -2.48
N VAL A 732 -33.94 -24.68 -3.67
CA VAL A 732 -34.98 -23.67 -3.89
C VAL A 732 -36.32 -24.11 -3.26
N SER A 733 -36.71 -25.36 -3.50
CA SER A 733 -37.93 -25.94 -2.90
C SER A 733 -37.84 -25.98 -1.38
N SER A 734 -36.69 -26.33 -0.81
CA SER A 734 -36.47 -26.42 0.64
C SER A 734 -36.56 -25.07 1.36
N ILE A 735 -36.13 -23.98 0.71
CA ILE A 735 -36.13 -22.63 1.31
C ILE A 735 -37.37 -21.81 0.94
N SER A 736 -38.16 -22.23 -0.05
CA SER A 736 -39.36 -21.52 -0.53
C SER A 736 -40.40 -21.21 0.56
N LYS A 737 -40.42 -22.00 1.64
CA LYS A 737 -41.35 -21.85 2.77
C LYS A 737 -40.79 -21.01 3.92
N ARG A 738 -39.53 -20.57 3.87
CA ARG A 738 -38.93 -19.76 4.93
C ARG A 738 -39.49 -18.34 4.89
N GLU A 739 -39.84 -17.80 6.04
CA GLU A 739 -40.31 -16.43 6.17
C GLU A 739 -39.23 -15.42 5.73
N GLY A 740 -39.64 -14.33 5.09
CA GLY A 740 -38.73 -13.30 4.58
C GLY A 740 -38.01 -13.68 3.28
N ILE A 741 -38.41 -14.77 2.62
CA ILE A 741 -37.81 -15.21 1.35
C ILE A 741 -38.87 -15.26 0.26
N LYS A 742 -38.56 -14.64 -0.88
CA LYS A 742 -39.37 -14.68 -2.08
C LYS A 742 -38.52 -15.17 -3.23
N ILE A 743 -38.97 -16.25 -3.86
CA ILE A 743 -38.30 -16.83 -5.02
C ILE A 743 -39.13 -16.50 -6.25
N ILE A 744 -38.51 -15.85 -7.23
CA ILE A 744 -39.15 -15.49 -8.49
C ILE A 744 -38.36 -16.10 -9.65
N ASN A 745 -39.07 -16.54 -10.69
CA ASN A 745 -38.44 -17.03 -11.91
C ASN A 745 -38.31 -15.88 -12.92
N TYR A 746 -37.17 -15.84 -13.60
CA TYR A 746 -36.92 -14.99 -14.75
C TYR A 746 -36.57 -15.87 -15.94
N ASP A 747 -37.61 -16.25 -16.69
CA ASP A 747 -37.53 -17.22 -17.78
C ASP A 747 -37.16 -16.57 -19.13
N LYS A 748 -36.22 -15.61 -19.11
CA LYS A 748 -35.64 -14.96 -20.30
C LYS A 748 -34.13 -15.17 -20.34
N ASP A 749 -33.50 -14.78 -21.46
CA ASP A 749 -32.04 -14.85 -21.58
C ASP A 749 -31.36 -13.94 -20.55
N PHE A 750 -30.13 -14.31 -20.18
CA PHE A 750 -29.40 -13.62 -19.13
C PHE A 750 -29.12 -12.16 -19.52
N ASN A 751 -29.65 -11.26 -18.71
CA ASN A 751 -29.39 -9.83 -18.75
C ASN A 751 -29.42 -9.38 -17.29
N PHE A 752 -28.23 -9.11 -16.72
CA PHE A 752 -28.07 -8.76 -15.31
C PHE A 752 -28.92 -7.53 -14.95
N SER A 753 -28.92 -6.53 -15.82
CA SER A 753 -29.72 -5.31 -15.64
C SER A 753 -31.22 -5.60 -15.63
N ALA A 754 -31.73 -6.36 -16.61
CA ALA A 754 -33.15 -6.67 -16.71
C ALA A 754 -33.64 -7.57 -15.58
N ILE A 755 -32.84 -8.55 -15.17
CA ILE A 755 -33.14 -9.46 -14.04
C ILE A 755 -33.30 -8.64 -12.75
N ASN A 756 -32.37 -7.74 -12.48
CA ASN A 756 -32.42 -6.88 -11.29
C ASN A 756 -33.59 -5.88 -11.37
N ASN A 757 -33.83 -5.26 -12.52
CA ASN A 757 -34.98 -4.38 -12.74
C ASN A 757 -36.31 -5.11 -12.47
N TYR A 758 -36.45 -6.32 -13.01
CA TYR A 758 -37.61 -7.17 -12.79
C TYR A 758 -37.80 -7.49 -11.30
N ALA A 759 -36.73 -7.88 -10.61
CA ALA A 759 -36.77 -8.21 -9.19
C ALA A 759 -37.22 -7.06 -8.30
N VAL A 760 -36.83 -5.82 -8.61
CA VAL A 760 -37.22 -4.63 -7.84
C VAL A 760 -38.74 -4.43 -7.79
N SER A 761 -39.48 -4.87 -8.82
CA SER A 761 -40.95 -4.83 -8.81
C SER A 761 -41.59 -5.71 -7.73
N PHE A 762 -40.85 -6.70 -7.22
CA PHE A 762 -41.31 -7.62 -6.17
C PHE A 762 -40.82 -7.26 -4.77
N CYS A 763 -39.91 -6.27 -4.65
CA CYS A 763 -39.37 -5.79 -3.39
C CYS A 763 -40.39 -4.97 -2.61
N GLU A 764 -40.47 -5.17 -1.30
CA GLU A 764 -41.32 -4.42 -0.36
C GLU A 764 -40.51 -3.43 0.50
N GLY A 765 -39.19 -3.56 0.52
CA GLY A 765 -38.28 -2.72 1.28
C GLY A 765 -38.21 -1.28 0.76
N GLU A 766 -37.96 -0.35 1.68
CA GLU A 766 -37.65 1.05 1.38
C GLU A 766 -36.31 1.15 0.61
N TYR A 767 -35.36 0.27 0.98
CA TYR A 767 -34.06 0.16 0.35
C TYR A 767 -33.92 -1.17 -0.37
N VAL A 768 -33.27 -1.12 -1.54
CA VAL A 768 -32.93 -2.29 -2.34
C VAL A 768 -31.42 -2.48 -2.28
N LEU A 769 -31.00 -3.69 -1.93
CA LEU A 769 -29.62 -4.12 -1.96
C LEU A 769 -29.43 -5.12 -3.11
N PHE A 770 -28.63 -4.75 -4.10
CA PHE A 770 -28.14 -5.68 -5.11
C PHE A 770 -26.95 -6.43 -4.54
N LEU A 771 -27.01 -7.77 -4.59
CA LEU A 771 -25.97 -8.64 -4.04
C LEU A 771 -25.72 -9.81 -5.00
N ASN A 772 -24.46 -10.03 -5.37
CA ASN A 772 -24.10 -11.20 -6.18
C ASN A 772 -24.20 -12.48 -5.35
N ASN A 773 -24.55 -13.59 -6.01
CA ASN A 773 -24.70 -14.90 -5.38
C ASN A 773 -23.40 -15.55 -4.92
N ASP A 774 -22.24 -15.03 -5.33
CA ASP A 774 -20.89 -15.50 -4.98
C ASP A 774 -20.21 -14.62 -3.92
N THR A 775 -21.01 -13.97 -3.07
CA THR A 775 -20.54 -13.17 -1.93
C THR A 775 -20.62 -13.93 -0.62
N GLU A 776 -19.81 -13.55 0.37
CA GLU A 776 -19.91 -14.08 1.73
C GLU A 776 -19.75 -12.96 2.76
N ILE A 777 -20.67 -12.86 3.71
CA ILE A 777 -20.64 -11.80 4.74
C ILE A 777 -19.44 -12.01 5.68
N ILE A 778 -18.70 -10.93 6.00
CA ILE A 778 -17.64 -10.94 7.02
C ILE A 778 -18.07 -10.16 8.26
N SER A 779 -18.54 -8.91 8.08
CA SER A 779 -18.87 -8.04 9.20
C SER A 779 -20.36 -8.14 9.58
N PRO A 780 -20.72 -8.44 10.85
CA PRO A 780 -22.13 -8.61 11.25
C PRO A 780 -23.04 -7.38 11.09
N ASN A 781 -22.48 -6.17 11.20
CA ASN A 781 -23.21 -4.90 11.11
C ASN A 781 -23.11 -4.27 9.71
N TRP A 782 -22.90 -5.08 8.66
CA TRP A 782 -22.68 -4.60 7.30
C TRP A 782 -23.89 -3.81 6.77
N LEU A 783 -25.10 -4.34 6.88
CA LEU A 783 -26.33 -3.64 6.47
C LEU A 783 -26.50 -2.33 7.23
N ASP A 784 -26.38 -2.35 8.56
CA ASP A 784 -26.48 -1.14 9.40
C ASP A 784 -25.48 -0.07 8.96
N SER A 785 -24.26 -0.49 8.62
CA SER A 785 -23.20 0.42 8.16
C SER A 785 -23.45 0.98 6.75
N MET A 786 -24.33 0.36 5.95
CA MET A 786 -24.78 0.93 4.68
C MET A 786 -26.02 1.81 4.89
N VAL A 787 -26.94 1.38 5.76
CA VAL A 787 -28.17 2.11 6.10
C VAL A 787 -27.86 3.47 6.74
N GLU A 788 -26.84 3.55 7.60
CA GLU A 788 -26.40 4.80 8.23
C GLU A 788 -26.06 5.90 7.20
N HIS A 789 -25.74 5.51 5.97
CA HIS A 789 -25.46 6.41 4.87
C HIS A 789 -26.63 6.57 3.90
N ILE A 790 -27.30 5.51 3.46
CA ILE A 790 -28.35 5.61 2.42
C ILE A 790 -29.57 6.42 2.88
N GLN A 791 -29.86 6.43 4.19
CA GLN A 791 -30.97 7.20 4.77
C GLN A 791 -30.83 8.72 4.54
N ARG A 792 -29.61 9.20 4.28
CA ARG A 792 -29.34 10.61 4.01
C ARG A 792 -29.93 11.01 2.67
N ARG A 793 -30.59 12.17 2.62
CA ARG A 793 -31.34 12.63 1.43
C ARG A 793 -30.43 12.80 0.22
N GLU A 794 -29.22 13.29 0.44
CA GLU A 794 -28.21 13.58 -0.58
C GLU A 794 -27.43 12.34 -1.07
N ILE A 795 -27.65 11.16 -0.50
CA ILE A 795 -26.97 9.92 -0.89
C ILE A 795 -27.87 9.07 -1.79
N GLY A 796 -27.38 8.72 -2.98
CA GLY A 796 -28.11 7.92 -3.98
C GLY A 796 -27.79 6.44 -3.93
N ALA A 797 -26.54 6.07 -3.63
CA ALA A 797 -26.12 4.69 -3.47
C ALA A 797 -24.96 4.53 -2.47
N VAL A 798 -24.86 3.35 -1.88
CA VAL A 798 -23.79 2.97 -0.93
C VAL A 798 -23.18 1.63 -1.35
N GLY A 799 -21.85 1.56 -1.38
CA GLY A 799 -21.09 0.34 -1.69
C GLY A 799 -20.25 -0.16 -0.51
N ALA A 800 -20.03 -1.48 -0.49
CA ALA A 800 -19.25 -2.18 0.51
C ALA A 800 -17.75 -2.25 0.17
N LYS A 801 -16.92 -2.72 1.12
CA LYS A 801 -15.57 -3.22 0.87
C LYS A 801 -15.64 -4.70 0.55
N LEU A 802 -15.14 -5.10 -0.61
CA LEU A 802 -15.09 -6.49 -1.05
C LEU A 802 -13.66 -6.98 -1.08
N LEU A 803 -13.44 -8.18 -0.55
CA LEU A 803 -12.16 -8.87 -0.56
C LEU A 803 -12.20 -10.12 -1.44
N TYR A 804 -11.08 -10.47 -2.03
CA TYR A 804 -10.85 -11.81 -2.54
C TYR A 804 -10.61 -12.79 -1.38
N SER A 805 -10.69 -14.09 -1.67
CA SER A 805 -10.47 -15.16 -0.68
C SER A 805 -9.07 -15.15 -0.05
N ASP A 806 -8.09 -14.49 -0.68
CA ASP A 806 -6.72 -14.31 -0.17
C ASP A 806 -6.55 -13.05 0.70
N ASN A 807 -7.65 -12.35 1.02
CA ASN A 807 -7.69 -11.08 1.75
C ASN A 807 -7.08 -9.88 1.02
N SER A 808 -6.79 -9.97 -0.27
CA SER A 808 -6.55 -8.79 -1.10
C SER A 808 -7.87 -8.07 -1.39
N ILE A 809 -7.80 -6.75 -1.60
CA ILE A 809 -8.97 -5.92 -1.90
C ILE A 809 -9.44 -6.24 -3.33
N GLN A 810 -10.72 -6.53 -3.49
CA GLN A 810 -11.40 -6.63 -4.79
C GLN A 810 -12.05 -5.29 -5.14
N HIS A 811 -12.72 -4.66 -4.17
CA HIS A 811 -13.37 -3.37 -4.34
C HIS A 811 -13.25 -2.49 -3.09
N ALA A 812 -12.81 -1.25 -3.32
CA ALA A 812 -12.86 -0.17 -2.33
C ALA A 812 -13.28 1.16 -3.00
N GLY A 813 -14.34 1.10 -3.82
CA GLY A 813 -14.76 2.14 -4.76
C GLY A 813 -14.47 1.80 -6.22
N VAL A 814 -15.09 2.53 -7.16
CA VAL A 814 -14.81 2.45 -8.61
C VAL A 814 -14.25 3.79 -9.08
N ILE A 815 -13.17 3.74 -9.86
CA ILE A 815 -12.54 4.89 -10.51
C ILE A 815 -12.93 4.90 -11.97
N ILE A 816 -13.43 6.04 -12.46
CA ILE A 816 -13.77 6.24 -13.85
C ILE A 816 -12.52 6.68 -14.62
N GLY A 817 -12.31 6.10 -15.81
CA GLY A 817 -11.13 6.35 -16.65
C GLY A 817 -9.94 5.41 -16.43
N LEU A 818 -10.03 4.42 -15.54
CA LEU A 818 -9.17 3.23 -15.57
C LEU A 818 -9.64 2.30 -16.69
N GLY A 819 -9.16 2.54 -17.91
CA GLY A 819 -9.87 2.08 -19.11
C GLY A 819 -11.18 2.85 -19.25
N VAL A 820 -12.31 2.19 -19.01
CA VAL A 820 -13.62 2.85 -18.88
C VAL A 820 -13.92 3.16 -17.42
N ALA A 821 -13.92 2.12 -16.58
CA ALA A 821 -14.11 2.17 -15.14
C ALA A 821 -13.58 0.86 -14.53
N ASP A 822 -12.93 0.93 -13.36
CA ASP A 822 -12.37 -0.24 -12.69
C ASP A 822 -12.35 -0.05 -11.16
N HIS A 823 -12.19 -1.15 -10.42
CA HIS A 823 -12.19 -1.14 -8.97
C HIS A 823 -10.90 -0.52 -8.41
N ALA A 824 -11.07 0.43 -7.48
CA ALA A 824 -9.97 1.03 -6.74
C ALA A 824 -9.30 -0.01 -5.84
N PHE A 825 -7.97 0.02 -5.78
CA PHE A 825 -7.15 -0.87 -4.93
C PHE A 825 -7.29 -2.36 -5.23
N ASN A 826 -7.77 -2.75 -6.41
CA ASN A 826 -7.86 -4.16 -6.79
C ASN A 826 -6.49 -4.85 -6.70
N GLY A 827 -6.44 -5.97 -5.97
CA GLY A 827 -5.24 -6.75 -5.66
C GLY A 827 -4.37 -6.19 -4.53
N PHE A 828 -4.75 -5.05 -3.93
CA PHE A 828 -3.99 -4.43 -2.85
C PHE A 828 -4.21 -5.16 -1.51
N PRO A 829 -3.17 -5.36 -0.67
CA PRO A 829 -3.36 -6.04 0.61
C PRO A 829 -4.25 -5.25 1.58
N SER A 830 -5.33 -5.86 2.08
CA SER A 830 -6.35 -5.19 2.92
C SER A 830 -5.86 -4.70 4.29
N TYR A 831 -4.73 -5.22 4.79
CA TYR A 831 -4.14 -4.80 6.06
C TYR A 831 -3.28 -3.54 5.94
N LYS A 832 -2.89 -3.15 4.71
CA LYS A 832 -2.11 -1.93 4.46
C LYS A 832 -3.05 -0.71 4.33
N PRO A 833 -2.58 0.49 4.70
CA PRO A 833 -3.40 1.70 4.68
C PRO A 833 -3.80 2.21 3.27
N GLY A 834 -3.21 1.70 2.19
CA GLY A 834 -3.44 2.23 0.86
C GLY A 834 -2.98 3.68 0.70
N TYR A 835 -3.48 4.35 -0.34
CA TYR A 835 -3.17 5.75 -0.62
C TYR A 835 -3.85 6.66 0.40
N PHE A 836 -3.08 7.29 1.29
CA PHE A 836 -3.59 8.20 2.34
C PHE A 836 -4.81 7.65 3.10
N PHE A 837 -4.74 6.38 3.54
CA PHE A 837 -5.78 5.68 4.33
C PHE A 837 -7.11 5.41 3.60
N GLN A 838 -7.19 5.72 2.30
CA GLN A 838 -8.45 5.72 1.53
C GLN A 838 -9.12 4.34 1.40
N THR A 839 -8.42 3.23 1.73
CA THR A 839 -9.00 1.88 1.76
C THR A 839 -9.86 1.58 2.99
N ASP A 840 -9.71 2.37 4.06
CA ASP A 840 -10.29 2.09 5.39
C ASP A 840 -10.98 3.33 6.01
N VAL A 841 -11.35 4.30 5.18
CA VAL A 841 -12.17 5.47 5.56
C VAL A 841 -13.43 5.56 4.69
N ILE A 842 -14.48 6.18 5.23
CA ILE A 842 -15.72 6.47 4.50
C ILE A 842 -15.39 7.60 3.52
N ARG A 843 -15.84 7.48 2.27
CA ARG A 843 -15.62 8.54 1.27
C ARG A 843 -16.60 8.48 0.13
N ASN A 844 -16.65 9.59 -0.61
CA ASN A 844 -17.36 9.63 -1.88
C ASN A 844 -16.49 9.08 -3.03
N TYR A 845 -17.14 8.38 -3.96
CA TYR A 845 -16.62 7.94 -5.25
C TYR A 845 -17.61 8.30 -6.36
N SER A 846 -17.17 8.18 -7.60
CA SER A 846 -18.05 8.38 -8.75
C SER A 846 -18.99 7.20 -8.95
N SER A 847 -18.56 5.99 -8.56
CA SER A 847 -19.37 4.79 -8.57
C SER A 847 -18.94 3.77 -7.52
N VAL A 848 -19.85 2.84 -7.23
CA VAL A 848 -19.61 1.58 -6.51
C VAL A 848 -20.12 0.41 -7.35
N THR A 849 -19.90 -0.83 -6.93
CA THR A 849 -20.34 -2.01 -7.70
C THR A 849 -21.62 -2.64 -7.17
N ALA A 850 -22.48 -3.12 -8.07
CA ALA A 850 -23.68 -3.89 -7.74
C ALA A 850 -23.39 -5.31 -7.22
N ALA A 851 -22.12 -5.73 -7.12
CA ALA A 851 -21.78 -6.93 -6.35
C ALA A 851 -22.22 -6.82 -4.87
N CYS A 852 -22.25 -5.60 -4.33
CA CYS A 852 -22.93 -5.25 -3.08
C CYS A 852 -23.22 -3.73 -3.06
N MET A 853 -24.41 -3.33 -3.51
CA MET A 853 -24.82 -1.92 -3.60
C MET A 853 -26.23 -1.71 -3.02
N LEU A 854 -26.35 -0.78 -2.08
CA LEU A 854 -27.62 -0.36 -1.48
C LEU A 854 -28.09 0.96 -2.09
N THR A 855 -29.35 1.02 -2.49
CA THR A 855 -29.99 2.24 -3.03
C THR A 855 -31.44 2.37 -2.55
N LYS A 856 -32.03 3.57 -2.68
CA LYS A 856 -33.45 3.78 -2.35
C LYS A 856 -34.31 3.20 -3.46
N LYS A 857 -35.35 2.44 -3.12
CA LYS A 857 -36.23 1.80 -4.12
C LYS A 857 -36.88 2.84 -5.04
N ASP A 858 -37.49 3.87 -4.47
CA ASP A 858 -38.19 4.92 -5.24
C ASP A 858 -37.23 5.69 -6.14
N LEU A 859 -36.00 5.92 -5.67
CA LEU A 859 -34.97 6.58 -6.48
C LEU A 859 -34.54 5.68 -7.63
N PHE A 860 -34.30 4.39 -7.39
CA PHE A 860 -33.95 3.44 -8.44
C PHE A 860 -35.02 3.38 -9.54
N LEU A 861 -36.30 3.33 -9.15
CA LEU A 861 -37.44 3.36 -10.07
C LEU A 861 -37.52 4.70 -10.82
N LYS A 862 -37.36 5.83 -10.13
CA LYS A 862 -37.36 7.17 -10.73
C LYS A 862 -36.25 7.33 -11.79
N MET A 863 -35.08 6.75 -11.55
CA MET A 863 -33.98 6.77 -12.52
C MET A 863 -34.21 5.84 -13.71
N GLY A 864 -35.25 5.00 -13.70
CA GLY A 864 -35.51 4.00 -14.74
C GLY A 864 -34.68 2.72 -14.57
N GLY A 865 -34.19 2.45 -13.36
CA GLY A 865 -33.40 1.25 -13.03
C GLY A 865 -32.04 1.18 -13.75
N PHE A 866 -31.54 -0.04 -13.89
CA PHE A 866 -30.34 -0.33 -14.69
C PHE A 866 -30.64 -0.27 -16.18
N ASN A 867 -29.65 0.18 -16.97
CA ASN A 867 -29.79 0.27 -18.43
C ASN A 867 -29.69 -1.12 -19.08
N GLU A 868 -30.82 -1.82 -19.14
CA GLU A 868 -30.89 -3.18 -19.70
C GLU A 868 -30.74 -3.28 -21.21
N LYS A 869 -30.85 -2.16 -21.93
CA LYS A 869 -30.75 -2.12 -23.40
C LYS A 869 -29.31 -2.03 -23.87
N GLU A 870 -28.57 -1.06 -23.34
CA GLU A 870 -27.18 -0.78 -23.77
C GLU A 870 -26.14 -1.45 -22.86
N LEU A 871 -26.50 -1.75 -21.61
CA LEU A 871 -25.62 -2.30 -20.58
C LEU A 871 -26.21 -3.58 -19.94
N PRO A 872 -26.46 -4.64 -20.72
CA PRO A 872 -27.10 -5.85 -20.22
C PRO A 872 -26.26 -6.60 -19.17
N VAL A 873 -24.95 -6.42 -19.11
CA VAL A 873 -24.06 -7.25 -18.30
C VAL A 873 -23.02 -6.46 -17.52
N ALA A 874 -22.30 -5.53 -18.18
CA ALA A 874 -21.22 -4.76 -17.57
C ALA A 874 -21.57 -3.28 -17.45
N PHE A 875 -20.92 -2.57 -16.52
CA PHE A 875 -21.05 -1.12 -16.28
C PHE A 875 -22.45 -0.60 -15.93
N ASN A 876 -23.46 -1.45 -15.74
CA ASN A 876 -24.82 -1.04 -15.41
C ASN A 876 -24.91 -0.30 -14.07
N ASP A 877 -24.14 -0.75 -13.08
CA ASP A 877 -23.94 -0.12 -11.78
C ASP A 877 -23.22 1.23 -11.91
N VAL A 878 -22.19 1.29 -12.77
CA VAL A 878 -21.45 2.51 -13.09
C VAL A 878 -22.33 3.56 -13.74
N ASP A 879 -23.09 3.19 -14.79
CA ASP A 879 -24.03 4.10 -15.46
C ASP A 879 -25.11 4.60 -14.49
N TYR A 880 -25.67 3.72 -13.65
CA TYR A 880 -26.64 4.11 -12.63
C TYR A 880 -26.06 5.13 -11.63
N CYS A 881 -24.87 4.86 -11.09
CA CYS A 881 -24.19 5.78 -10.17
C CYS A 881 -23.88 7.13 -10.83
N LEU A 882 -23.46 7.14 -12.10
CA LEU A 882 -23.18 8.39 -12.82
C LEU A 882 -24.44 9.19 -13.14
N ARG A 883 -25.57 8.54 -13.46
CA ARG A 883 -26.88 9.21 -13.58
C ARG A 883 -27.31 9.84 -12.26
N LEU A 884 -27.17 9.12 -11.14
CA LEU A 884 -27.43 9.67 -9.81
C LEU A 884 -26.60 10.92 -9.53
N ARG A 885 -25.34 10.94 -9.97
CA ARG A 885 -24.44 12.11 -9.79
C ARG A 885 -24.84 13.32 -10.63
N GLU A 886 -25.26 13.12 -11.87
CA GLU A 886 -25.79 14.21 -12.70
C GLU A 886 -27.08 14.80 -12.09
N ASP A 887 -27.88 13.98 -11.38
CA ASP A 887 -29.04 14.44 -10.58
C ASP A 887 -28.66 15.01 -9.20
N GLY A 888 -27.37 15.17 -8.91
CA GLY A 888 -26.86 15.83 -7.69
C GLY A 888 -26.64 14.92 -6.48
N TYR A 889 -26.91 13.62 -6.58
CA TYR A 889 -26.68 12.67 -5.49
C TYR A 889 -25.20 12.28 -5.36
N ASN A 890 -24.79 12.03 -4.12
CA ASN A 890 -23.48 11.46 -3.82
C ASN A 890 -23.55 9.93 -3.71
N ILE A 891 -22.45 9.27 -4.07
CA ILE A 891 -22.24 7.84 -3.90
C ILE A 891 -21.22 7.67 -2.78
N VAL A 892 -21.49 6.75 -1.85
CA VAL A 892 -20.65 6.54 -0.66
C VAL A 892 -20.08 5.13 -0.67
N TYR A 893 -18.79 5.03 -0.43
CA TYR A 893 -18.13 3.79 -0.06
C TYR A 893 -17.96 3.74 1.45
N THR A 894 -18.31 2.60 2.07
CA THR A 894 -18.08 2.34 3.49
C THR A 894 -17.21 1.11 3.70
N PRO A 895 -16.06 1.22 4.40
CA PRO A 895 -15.21 0.08 4.72
C PRO A 895 -15.80 -0.83 5.82
N TYR A 896 -16.93 -0.43 6.41
CA TYR A 896 -17.58 -1.10 7.54
C TYR A 896 -18.65 -2.11 7.12
N ALA A 897 -18.99 -2.15 5.84
CA ALA A 897 -19.64 -3.30 5.22
C ALA A 897 -18.56 -4.13 4.52
N LEU A 898 -18.16 -5.24 5.12
CA LEU A 898 -17.06 -6.08 4.67
C LEU A 898 -17.57 -7.46 4.27
N LEU A 899 -17.29 -7.85 3.03
CA LEU A 899 -17.67 -9.14 2.45
C LEU A 899 -16.51 -9.74 1.64
N TYR A 900 -16.50 -11.06 1.47
CA TYR A 900 -15.76 -11.69 0.38
C TYR A 900 -16.61 -11.66 -0.90
N HIS A 901 -15.94 -11.56 -2.04
CA HIS A 901 -16.52 -11.76 -3.36
C HIS A 901 -15.62 -12.75 -4.11
N HIS A 902 -16.12 -13.98 -4.32
CA HIS A 902 -15.34 -15.10 -4.87
C HIS A 902 -15.34 -15.08 -6.42
N GLU A 903 -15.21 -13.88 -6.98
CA GLU A 903 -15.39 -13.50 -8.40
C GLU A 903 -15.10 -14.60 -9.44
N SER A 904 -15.94 -14.66 -10.49
CA SER A 904 -15.82 -15.57 -11.65
C SER A 904 -16.03 -17.07 -11.37
N MET A 905 -16.43 -17.47 -10.15
CA MET A 905 -16.80 -18.87 -9.87
C MET A 905 -18.07 -19.32 -10.62
N SER A 906 -19.04 -18.42 -10.84
CA SER A 906 -20.26 -18.73 -11.58
C SER A 906 -20.11 -18.56 -13.10
N ARG A 907 -19.38 -17.52 -13.56
CA ARG A 907 -19.37 -17.08 -14.97
C ARG A 907 -18.10 -17.37 -15.79
N GLY A 908 -16.94 -17.60 -15.17
CA GLY A 908 -15.65 -17.69 -15.87
C GLY A 908 -15.09 -16.33 -16.34
N ASP A 909 -13.80 -16.28 -16.67
CA ASP A 909 -13.02 -15.05 -16.94
C ASP A 909 -13.37 -14.39 -18.29
N ASP A 910 -13.44 -13.06 -18.32
CA ASP A 910 -13.86 -12.22 -19.46
C ASP A 910 -12.67 -11.72 -20.31
N ASN A 911 -11.58 -12.49 -20.40
CA ASN A 911 -10.39 -12.10 -21.19
C ASN A 911 -10.70 -11.96 -22.71
N GLU A 912 -10.59 -10.72 -23.21
CA GLU A 912 -10.97 -10.32 -24.57
C GLU A 912 -10.30 -11.14 -25.70
N CYS A 913 -9.06 -11.59 -25.49
CA CYS A 913 -8.27 -12.28 -26.52
C CYS A 913 -8.80 -13.69 -26.86
N ASP A 914 -9.33 -14.43 -25.89
CA ASP A 914 -9.91 -15.77 -26.11
C ASP A 914 -11.39 -15.67 -26.53
N ILE A 915 -12.10 -14.61 -26.10
CA ILE A 915 -13.54 -14.44 -26.35
C ILE A 915 -13.82 -14.02 -27.79
N LYS A 916 -12.95 -13.20 -28.41
CA LYS A 916 -13.15 -12.72 -29.79
C LYS A 916 -13.34 -13.87 -30.80
N TYR A 917 -12.54 -14.93 -30.67
CA TYR A 917 -12.57 -16.06 -31.61
C TYR A 917 -13.50 -17.20 -31.15
N LYS A 918 -13.73 -17.35 -29.84
CA LYS A 918 -14.51 -18.45 -29.27
C LYS A 918 -15.98 -18.09 -29.02
N TYR A 919 -16.30 -16.82 -28.78
CA TYR A 919 -17.64 -16.31 -28.47
C TYR A 919 -17.87 -14.89 -29.06
N PRO A 920 -18.01 -14.77 -30.39
CA PRO A 920 -18.06 -13.48 -31.09
C PRO A 920 -19.22 -12.58 -30.60
N GLU A 921 -20.36 -13.14 -30.24
CA GLU A 921 -21.49 -12.37 -29.68
C GLU A 921 -21.15 -11.73 -28.33
N LYS A 922 -20.48 -12.48 -27.44
CA LYS A 922 -20.02 -11.98 -26.14
C LYS A 922 -18.99 -10.86 -26.32
N TYR A 923 -18.08 -11.01 -27.28
CA TYR A 923 -17.10 -9.97 -27.63
C TYR A 923 -17.77 -8.70 -28.17
N ASN A 924 -18.71 -8.84 -29.11
CA ASN A 924 -19.45 -7.71 -29.68
C ASN A 924 -20.23 -6.94 -28.61
N ARG A 925 -20.86 -7.65 -27.67
CA ARG A 925 -21.53 -7.05 -26.51
C ARG A 925 -20.56 -6.26 -25.63
N ILE A 926 -19.42 -6.84 -25.25
CA ILE A 926 -18.41 -6.14 -24.42
C ILE A 926 -17.96 -4.83 -25.09
N ILE A 927 -17.71 -4.88 -26.41
CA ILE A 927 -17.35 -3.68 -27.18
C ILE A 927 -18.50 -2.67 -27.21
N SER A 928 -19.75 -3.08 -27.41
CA SER A 928 -20.88 -2.15 -27.46
C SER A 928 -21.10 -1.47 -26.12
N GLU A 929 -21.06 -2.22 -25.01
CA GLU A 929 -21.17 -1.71 -23.65
C GLU A 929 -20.07 -0.67 -23.37
N ARG A 930 -18.82 -0.99 -23.75
CA ARG A 930 -17.68 -0.07 -23.64
C ARG A 930 -17.86 1.19 -24.46
N LYS A 931 -18.25 1.07 -25.74
CA LYS A 931 -18.49 2.22 -26.63
C LYS A 931 -19.60 3.12 -26.12
N TYR A 932 -20.68 2.54 -25.57
CA TYR A 932 -21.73 3.31 -24.92
C TYR A 932 -21.17 4.14 -23.76
N MET A 933 -20.40 3.52 -22.86
CA MET A 933 -19.81 4.23 -21.71
C MET A 933 -18.83 5.33 -22.14
N GLU A 934 -17.95 5.04 -23.09
CA GLU A 934 -16.99 6.01 -23.64
C GLU A 934 -17.69 7.22 -24.29
N LYS A 935 -18.82 6.99 -24.96
CA LYS A 935 -19.61 8.05 -25.58
C LYS A 935 -20.44 8.84 -24.55
N LYS A 936 -21.21 8.15 -23.71
CA LYS A 936 -22.16 8.76 -22.77
C LYS A 936 -21.45 9.47 -21.61
N TRP A 937 -20.41 8.85 -21.06
CA TRP A 937 -19.75 9.28 -19.82
C TRP A 937 -18.34 9.83 -20.04
N LYS A 938 -18.04 10.30 -21.26
CA LYS A 938 -16.75 10.91 -21.63
C LYS A 938 -16.26 11.94 -20.62
N LYS A 939 -17.17 12.78 -20.10
CA LYS A 939 -16.87 13.80 -19.08
C LYS A 939 -16.18 13.21 -17.85
N TYR A 940 -16.73 12.13 -17.28
CA TYR A 940 -16.17 11.46 -16.11
C TYR A 940 -14.94 10.60 -16.43
N ILE A 941 -14.88 9.99 -17.62
CA ILE A 941 -13.70 9.25 -18.09
C ILE A 941 -12.49 10.18 -18.25
N VAL A 942 -12.72 11.39 -18.73
CA VAL A 942 -11.68 12.41 -18.83
C VAL A 942 -11.33 12.98 -17.46
N ASN A 943 -12.31 13.21 -16.59
CA ASN A 943 -12.09 13.78 -15.27
C ASN A 943 -13.04 13.16 -14.22
N ASP A 944 -12.54 12.19 -13.45
CA ASP A 944 -13.24 11.67 -12.29
C ASP A 944 -12.97 12.59 -11.09
N PRO A 945 -13.98 13.25 -10.51
CA PRO A 945 -13.79 14.19 -9.41
C PRO A 945 -13.18 13.56 -8.15
N PHE A 946 -13.25 12.23 -7.99
CA PHE A 946 -12.69 11.56 -6.82
C PHE A 946 -11.34 10.87 -7.08
N TYR A 947 -10.76 11.10 -8.27
CA TYR A 947 -9.46 10.56 -8.66
C TYR A 947 -8.59 11.64 -9.33
N SER A 948 -7.52 12.03 -8.66
CA SER A 948 -6.69 13.16 -9.11
C SER A 948 -6.11 12.91 -10.53
N PRO A 949 -6.09 13.93 -11.40
CA PRO A 949 -5.49 13.84 -12.73
C PRO A 949 -3.97 13.58 -12.71
N ASN A 950 -3.33 13.79 -11.56
CA ASN A 950 -1.90 13.56 -11.30
C ASN A 950 -1.59 12.10 -10.95
N LEU A 951 -2.61 11.24 -10.83
CA LEU A 951 -2.47 9.80 -10.58
C LEU A 951 -2.65 8.99 -11.87
N THR A 952 -1.94 7.87 -11.97
CA THR A 952 -1.91 7.08 -13.20
C THR A 952 -3.24 6.42 -13.49
N ARG A 953 -3.67 6.44 -14.76
CA ARG A 953 -4.83 5.67 -15.21
C ARG A 953 -4.48 4.29 -15.78
N GLY A 954 -3.19 3.95 -15.79
CA GLY A 954 -2.69 2.68 -16.32
C GLY A 954 -2.51 1.58 -15.28
N LYS A 955 -2.59 1.91 -13.98
CA LYS A 955 -2.43 0.98 -12.86
C LYS A 955 -3.46 1.27 -11.77
N LYS A 956 -3.81 0.26 -10.98
CA LYS A 956 -4.83 0.31 -9.92
C LYS A 956 -4.28 0.68 -8.53
N ASP A 957 -3.03 1.17 -8.48
CA ASP A 957 -2.22 1.32 -7.26
C ASP A 957 -2.05 2.78 -6.78
N PHE A 958 -2.71 3.75 -7.42
CA PHE A 958 -2.60 5.18 -7.11
C PHE A 958 -1.14 5.69 -7.23
N SER A 959 -0.33 5.09 -8.12
CA SER A 959 0.98 5.64 -8.44
C SER A 959 0.89 6.94 -9.24
N ILE A 960 1.97 7.72 -9.24
CA ILE A 960 2.04 9.03 -9.89
C ILE A 960 1.96 8.85 -11.41
N ARG A 961 1.25 9.76 -12.08
CA ARG A 961 1.17 9.83 -13.53
C ARG A 961 2.41 10.53 -14.10
N ILE A 962 3.35 9.75 -14.63
CA ILE A 962 4.59 10.27 -15.23
C ILE A 962 4.40 10.66 -16.68
#